data_AF-A0AAV8DPB0-F1
#
_entry.id   AF-A0AAV8DPB0-F1
#
_cell.length_a   1.000
_cell.length_b   1.000
_cell.length_c   1.000
_cell.angle_alpha   90.00
_cell.angle_beta   90.00
_cell.angle_gamma   90.00
#
_symmetry.space_group_name_H-M   'P 1'
#
loop_
_entity.id
_entity.type
_entity.pdbx_description
1 polymer ?
#
loop_
_entity_poly.entity_id
_entity_poly.type
_entity_poly.pdbx_seq_one_letter_code
_entity_poly.pdbx_strand_id
1 'polypeptide(L)'
;MGSLENGAPPLPLSLTKRVPLLGPSSLRPHAHAHHHRPYRSKLARFLLFEKVDYFHLLCIAALFFSVVFLFGFFLPGSAPENHVRKLRESGDQAREIAVLGLDFGEGIRFEPVKLLESWEKAKREAKESLNGLGRQVFRIGVRKPRLAMVFGDLFLDAMQLEMVSVGAALKEAGYEIEVLSMEDGPAGEAWRSLAIPVRNLSVTNGRYTSIDWLDFDGIFVNSLRARPILSSLSQEPFKSVPVVWTVHERHLAVRLNSYASNGLTLLINDWNRAFNRATVVVFPNYVLPLIYSPFDSGNFYVIPGSPAEVLRADAVLKNKNDVSMRQKYGFNPDDFIVSVVGSHFLYSGIMLEHAVVLKALAPLLKQFRFKNETHSRLKVWILSSNLTDAYKVAIEAAAHSAGFPDGVVGYISNFEEASLYVLSVSDVVIYGSFLEEQSFPSALIQAMSLKRLIIAPNLSMISKYIENGVNGYLYPKERVGIIPRIILKALSDGKLSLFSQRMASIGQNHVKNLMSCQSIEGYINLLENIVHFPSEAVKPNLREVPSNLKEQWQWHHFENLTSTFYIEEDSREEQILQKYETEWLRTETEGHNSNLSYSRVDEVFVSMVWEEEKKIEMANIKRLLEEDELKQRTEQPHGTWEEVYRNAKKADRAKNELHERDDRELERTGQPLCIYEPYFGEGTWPFLHQTSLYRGIGMATRGRRPGLDDIDASSRLPLLNDIYYRDLLGEYGAFFAIANRIDRIHKNAWIGFQSWRASAMKANLSRNAELAILEAIENQKHGDALYFWVRMDQDKRNPSRLDFWSFCDSLNAGNCRFAVANTLRRMYSIKQQEKDTLPPMPNSTDTWSVMQSWVLPTRSFLEFVMFSRMFVDALDADMYEEHHGTGHCYLSVHKDPHCYSRLLELLVNIWAYHSARRMVYVDPHTGSMHEVHQLTTRRHQMWVRWFSYQTLKDMDEDLAEEADSDQQSRRWLWPATGEVYWQGVLEKEKNSRHQQKEKRKQQSKEKIERIKRRARQKALGKFIKPPPEEDLGVELNSTRTN
;
A
#
# COMPACT_ATOMS: atom_id res chain seq x y z
N MET A 1 70.81 16.56 -12.19
CA MET A 1 70.95 18.03 -12.33
C MET A 1 69.77 18.63 -11.60
N GLY A 2 69.90 18.88 -10.30
CA GLY A 2 70.29 20.18 -9.72
C GLY A 2 69.13 20.60 -8.80
N SER A 3 69.10 20.09 -7.56
CA SER A 3 69.66 20.72 -6.33
C SER A 3 68.62 21.68 -5.71
N LEU A 4 67.90 21.28 -4.64
CA LEU A 4 68.30 21.30 -3.21
C LEU A 4 68.52 22.74 -2.73
N GLU A 5 67.85 23.21 -1.68
CA GLU A 5 68.32 23.17 -0.26
C GLU A 5 67.36 24.09 0.55
N ASN A 6 67.10 24.04 1.87
CA ASN A 6 67.79 23.59 3.11
C ASN A 6 66.71 23.55 4.22
N GLY A 7 66.81 22.87 5.37
CA GLY A 7 67.84 22.16 6.14
C GLY A 7 67.15 21.68 7.45
N ALA A 8 67.68 20.89 8.38
CA ALA A 8 69.03 20.50 8.75
C ALA A 8 68.95 19.32 9.80
N PRO A 9 70.06 18.62 10.13
CA PRO A 9 70.17 17.22 10.63
C PRO A 9 70.72 17.15 12.10
N PRO A 10 71.42 16.11 12.69
CA PRO A 10 71.93 14.80 12.19
C PRO A 10 72.01 13.54 13.14
N LEU A 11 72.23 12.34 12.55
CA LEU A 11 73.18 11.22 12.91
C LEU A 11 72.96 10.22 14.11
N PRO A 12 73.61 9.01 14.13
CA PRO A 12 72.96 7.68 14.27
C PRO A 12 73.65 6.69 15.26
N LEU A 13 73.28 5.38 15.27
CA LEU A 13 74.11 4.17 15.59
C LEU A 13 73.27 2.87 15.40
N SER A 14 73.44 2.10 14.30
CA SER A 14 74.19 0.82 14.14
C SER A 14 73.75 -0.37 15.04
N LEU A 15 73.12 -1.43 14.54
CA LEU A 15 73.62 -2.64 13.83
C LEU A 15 73.99 -3.84 14.75
N THR A 16 73.54 -5.04 14.30
CA THR A 16 73.86 -6.45 14.66
C THR A 16 72.68 -7.19 15.31
N LYS A 17 72.25 -8.41 14.94
CA LYS A 17 72.93 -9.56 14.30
C LYS A 17 71.88 -10.52 13.66
N ARG A 18 72.33 -11.28 12.65
CA ARG A 18 71.65 -12.30 11.81
C ARG A 18 71.02 -13.48 12.58
N VAL A 19 69.92 -14.06 12.07
CA VAL A 19 69.67 -15.53 11.93
C VAL A 19 68.58 -15.81 10.85
N PRO A 20 68.76 -16.80 9.96
CA PRO A 20 67.69 -17.47 9.19
C PRO A 20 67.43 -18.93 9.64
N LEU A 21 66.35 -19.54 9.09
CA LEU A 21 66.05 -20.98 8.89
C LEU A 21 64.93 -21.66 9.73
N LEU A 22 63.78 -21.84 9.06
CA LEU A 22 62.96 -23.06 8.82
C LEU A 22 62.86 -24.20 9.88
N GLY A 23 61.64 -24.35 10.45
CA GLY A 23 60.83 -25.58 10.66
C GLY A 23 61.19 -26.58 11.79
N PRO A 24 60.27 -27.47 12.27
CA PRO A 24 58.94 -27.84 11.73
C PRO A 24 57.77 -28.10 12.75
N SER A 25 56.53 -28.11 12.22
CA SER A 25 55.32 -28.93 12.49
C SER A 25 54.86 -29.35 13.92
N SER A 26 53.63 -28.97 14.31
CA SER A 26 52.40 -29.82 14.31
C SER A 26 51.41 -29.53 15.48
N LEU A 27 50.12 -29.79 15.18
CA LEU A 27 48.92 -29.93 16.05
C LEU A 27 47.97 -28.71 16.23
N ARG A 28 46.84 -28.82 15.51
CA ARG A 28 45.55 -28.08 15.53
C ARG A 28 44.66 -28.50 16.74
N PRO A 29 43.40 -28.01 16.89
CA PRO A 29 42.86 -26.65 16.77
C PRO A 29 41.87 -26.30 17.93
N HIS A 30 41.64 -25.01 18.19
CA HIS A 30 40.33 -24.37 18.48
C HIS A 30 40.55 -23.06 19.25
N ALA A 31 40.16 -21.94 18.65
CA ALA A 31 39.25 -20.94 19.24
C ALA A 31 39.36 -19.56 18.53
N HIS A 32 38.21 -18.87 18.52
CA HIS A 32 37.96 -17.42 18.34
C HIS A 32 38.11 -16.85 16.91
N ALA A 33 37.06 -16.36 16.24
CA ALA A 33 36.06 -15.34 16.59
C ALA A 33 36.65 -13.94 16.80
N HIS A 34 36.56 -13.10 15.77
CA HIS A 34 36.54 -11.65 15.90
C HIS A 34 35.16 -11.13 15.51
N HIS A 35 34.32 -10.98 16.53
CA HIS A 35 33.18 -10.07 16.52
C HIS A 35 33.66 -8.66 16.84
N HIS A 36 33.24 -7.68 16.04
CA HIS A 36 33.10 -6.31 16.49
C HIS A 36 32.05 -6.25 17.61
N ARG A 37 32.47 -5.82 18.80
CA ARG A 37 31.59 -5.43 19.91
C ARG A 37 31.31 -3.92 19.82
N PRO A 38 30.06 -3.48 20.00
CA PRO A 38 29.75 -2.21 20.64
C PRO A 38 29.80 -2.34 22.17
N TYR A 39 30.27 -1.28 22.81
CA TYR A 39 30.49 -1.13 24.24
C TYR A 39 29.20 -1.28 25.07
N ARG A 40 29.24 -2.20 26.05
CA ARG A 40 28.46 -2.13 27.29
C ARG A 40 29.39 -1.60 28.39
N SER A 41 28.96 -0.62 29.18
CA SER A 41 29.53 -0.40 30.52
C SER A 41 28.56 -0.98 31.56
N LYS A 42 28.97 -2.09 32.18
CA LYS A 42 28.48 -2.51 33.50
C LYS A 42 29.53 -2.10 34.52
N LEU A 43 29.21 -1.14 35.37
CA LEU A 43 29.81 -1.06 36.70
C LEU A 43 29.25 -2.23 37.50
N ALA A 44 30.11 -3.23 37.67
CA ALA A 44 29.94 -4.30 38.62
C ALA A 44 30.48 -3.83 39.98
N ARG A 45 29.91 -4.39 41.06
CA ARG A 45 30.61 -4.75 42.29
C ARG A 45 31.31 -3.61 43.06
N PHE A 46 30.56 -2.98 43.94
CA PHE A 46 31.06 -2.63 45.28
C PHE A 46 29.93 -2.84 46.29
N LEU A 47 29.68 -4.09 46.66
CA LEU A 47 28.95 -4.43 47.87
C LEU A 47 29.57 -5.70 48.44
N LEU A 48 30.61 -5.53 49.25
CA LEU A 48 31.01 -6.51 50.25
C LEU A 48 31.53 -5.75 51.49
N PHE A 49 30.83 -5.99 52.59
CA PHE A 49 31.12 -5.68 54.01
C PHE A 49 30.99 -4.23 54.48
N GLU A 50 29.88 -3.90 55.13
CA GLU A 50 29.79 -3.93 56.60
C GLU A 50 28.32 -3.89 57.05
N LYS A 51 28.04 -4.50 58.20
CA LYS A 51 26.70 -4.75 58.76
C LYS A 51 25.93 -3.45 58.96
N VAL A 52 24.99 -3.15 58.07
CA VAL A 52 23.91 -2.20 58.36
C VAL A 52 22.70 -3.01 58.78
N ASP A 53 22.29 -2.78 60.02
CA ASP A 53 21.25 -3.52 60.72
C ASP A 53 19.92 -3.43 59.94
N TYR A 54 19.42 -4.58 59.46
CA TYR A 54 18.21 -4.67 58.63
C TYR A 54 16.99 -4.03 59.32
N PHE A 55 17.01 -3.98 60.65
CA PHE A 55 16.00 -3.33 61.47
C PHE A 55 15.99 -1.80 61.29
N HIS A 56 17.15 -1.16 61.13
CA HIS A 56 17.21 0.28 60.88
C HIS A 56 16.70 0.65 59.49
N LEU A 57 16.94 -0.18 58.48
CA LEU A 57 16.40 0.04 57.14
C LEU A 57 14.88 -0.13 57.09
N LEU A 58 14.34 -1.09 57.86
CA LEU A 58 12.91 -1.26 58.06
C LEU A 58 12.29 -0.09 58.84
N CYS A 59 12.96 0.42 59.88
CA CYS A 59 12.48 1.58 60.63
C CYS A 59 12.52 2.87 59.79
N ILE A 60 13.54 3.07 58.96
CA ILE A 60 13.63 4.22 58.03
C ILE A 60 12.56 4.10 56.95
N ALA A 61 12.32 2.91 56.39
CA ALA A 61 11.23 2.69 55.45
C ALA A 61 9.87 2.93 56.11
N ALA A 62 9.65 2.46 57.34
CA ALA A 62 8.42 2.69 58.08
C ALA A 62 8.21 4.18 58.44
N LEU A 63 9.28 4.91 58.78
CA LEU A 63 9.25 6.35 58.99
C LEU A 63 9.00 7.12 57.69
N PHE A 64 9.58 6.68 56.58
CA PHE A 64 9.31 7.26 55.27
C PHE A 64 7.85 7.05 54.86
N PHE A 65 7.33 5.82 55.02
CA PHE A 65 5.93 5.54 54.75
C PHE A 65 4.98 6.27 55.71
N SER A 66 5.31 6.42 56.99
CA SER A 66 4.48 7.17 57.93
C SER A 66 4.51 8.68 57.64
N VAL A 67 5.65 9.24 57.22
CA VAL A 67 5.75 10.64 56.78
C VAL A 67 4.98 10.86 55.48
N VAL A 68 5.04 9.94 54.52
CA VAL A 68 4.23 9.98 53.29
C VAL A 68 2.74 9.86 53.61
N PHE A 69 2.37 9.00 54.58
CA PHE A 69 0.98 8.82 55.00
C PHE A 69 0.45 10.04 55.77
N LEU A 70 1.30 10.69 56.59
CA LEU A 70 0.98 11.93 57.30
C LEU A 70 0.91 13.14 56.36
N PHE A 71 1.81 13.23 55.36
CA PHE A 71 1.74 14.26 54.33
C PHE A 71 0.55 14.08 53.39
N GLY A 72 0.12 12.83 53.14
CA GLY A 72 -1.07 12.53 52.35
C GLY A 72 -2.39 12.96 53.01
N PHE A 73 -2.40 13.14 54.34
CA PHE A 73 -3.60 13.50 55.11
C PHE A 73 -3.73 14.99 55.46
N PHE A 74 -2.66 15.78 55.33
CA PHE A 74 -2.63 17.20 55.77
C PHE A 74 -2.49 18.23 54.63
N LEU A 75 -2.73 17.83 53.37
CA LEU A 75 -2.99 18.77 52.27
C LEU A 75 -4.51 18.95 52.08
N PRO A 76 -5.07 20.15 52.35
CA PRO A 76 -6.47 20.43 52.03
C PRO A 76 -6.59 20.67 50.52
N GLY A 77 -6.99 19.63 49.78
CA GLY A 77 -7.32 19.76 48.36
C GLY A 77 -6.75 18.65 47.47
N SER A 78 -7.14 17.40 47.70
CA SER A 78 -7.09 16.36 46.65
C SER A 78 -7.88 15.14 47.13
N ALA A 79 -9.10 14.98 46.63
CA ALA A 79 -9.88 13.76 46.82
C ALA A 79 -9.20 12.59 46.10
N PRO A 80 -9.13 11.38 46.67
CA PRO A 80 -8.41 10.27 46.07
C PRO A 80 -9.18 9.65 44.90
N GLU A 81 -8.48 9.46 43.78
CA GLU A 81 -8.87 8.82 42.51
C GLU A 81 -9.24 7.32 42.63
N ASN A 82 -10.12 6.95 43.56
CA ASN A 82 -10.56 5.56 43.73
C ASN A 82 -12.01 5.29 43.31
N HIS A 83 -12.68 6.25 42.66
CA HIS A 83 -13.97 6.03 42.00
C HIS A 83 -13.87 5.63 40.51
N VAL A 84 -12.68 5.66 39.91
CA VAL A 84 -12.46 5.41 38.46
C VAL A 84 -12.58 3.91 38.10
N ARG A 85 -12.42 2.99 39.06
CA ARG A 85 -12.42 1.55 38.76
C ARG A 85 -13.78 0.86 38.90
N LYS A 86 -14.78 1.51 39.52
CA LYS A 86 -16.11 0.93 39.77
C LYS A 86 -17.24 1.49 38.89
N LEU A 87 -16.95 2.48 38.04
CA LEU A 87 -17.88 3.00 37.02
C LEU A 87 -17.66 2.35 35.64
N ARG A 88 -17.03 1.16 35.58
CA ARG A 88 -16.70 0.45 34.33
C ARG A 88 -17.81 -0.49 33.84
N GLU A 89 -18.95 -0.53 34.53
CA GLU A 89 -20.05 -1.48 34.27
C GLU A 89 -21.42 -0.83 34.02
N SER A 90 -21.53 0.50 33.90
CA SER A 90 -22.79 1.13 33.47
C SER A 90 -22.62 1.67 32.05
N GLY A 91 -23.31 1.04 31.11
CA GLY A 91 -23.37 1.50 29.73
C GLY A 91 -24.05 2.86 29.65
N ASP A 92 -23.41 3.80 28.97
CA ASP A 92 -24.10 4.86 28.25
C ASP A 92 -23.23 5.37 27.10
N GLN A 93 -23.92 5.91 26.11
CA GLN A 93 -23.50 6.16 24.73
C GLN A 93 -22.28 7.06 24.59
N ALA A 94 -21.48 6.77 23.55
CA ALA A 94 -20.38 7.57 23.01
C ALA A 94 -19.36 8.06 24.04
N ARG A 95 -18.18 7.41 24.08
CA ARG A 95 -17.00 8.05 24.66
C ARG A 95 -16.83 9.42 24.03
N GLU A 96 -17.17 10.41 24.84
CA GLU A 96 -16.98 11.83 24.69
C GLU A 96 -15.64 12.11 24.01
N ILE A 97 -15.57 13.17 23.19
CA ILE A 97 -14.30 13.86 22.94
C ILE A 97 -13.93 14.60 24.24
N ALA A 98 -13.84 13.87 25.35
CA ALA A 98 -13.13 14.25 26.55
C ALA A 98 -11.65 13.96 26.27
N VAL A 99 -11.11 14.67 25.28
CA VAL A 99 -9.66 14.84 25.23
C VAL A 99 -9.29 15.48 26.55
N LEU A 100 -8.36 14.82 27.25
CA LEU A 100 -7.57 15.28 28.39
C LEU A 100 -7.81 16.75 28.72
N GLY A 101 -8.33 17.02 29.93
CA GLY A 101 -8.73 18.33 30.39
C GLY A 101 -7.81 19.44 29.90
N LEU A 102 -8.27 20.16 28.87
CA LEU A 102 -7.59 21.33 28.34
C LEU A 102 -7.74 22.45 29.35
N ASP A 103 -6.64 23.07 29.72
CA ASP A 103 -6.65 24.30 30.52
C ASP A 103 -7.23 25.45 29.69
N PHE A 104 -7.87 26.42 30.36
CA PHE A 104 -8.55 27.54 29.73
C PHE A 104 -7.58 28.33 28.82
N GLY A 105 -7.82 28.30 27.51
CA GLY A 105 -7.02 29.00 26.51
C GLY A 105 -5.93 28.16 25.82
N GLU A 106 -5.73 26.89 26.19
CA GLU A 106 -4.89 25.95 25.44
C GLU A 106 -5.72 25.18 24.40
N GLY A 107 -5.32 25.23 23.12
CA GLY A 107 -5.97 24.52 22.02
C GLY A 107 -5.30 23.18 21.70
N ILE A 108 -6.05 22.22 21.16
CA ILE A 108 -5.50 20.98 20.59
C ILE A 108 -4.98 21.29 19.19
N ARG A 109 -3.75 20.84 18.90
CA ARG A 109 -3.16 20.94 17.57
C ARG A 109 -2.85 19.55 17.02
N PHE A 110 -3.41 19.24 15.85
CA PHE A 110 -3.03 18.07 15.06
C PHE A 110 -1.80 18.40 14.19
N GLU A 111 -0.80 17.54 14.26
CA GLU A 111 0.42 17.61 13.44
C GLU A 111 0.79 16.22 12.90
N PRO A 112 0.91 16.04 11.57
CA PRO A 112 1.23 14.76 10.95
C PRO A 112 2.75 14.47 10.97
N VAL A 113 3.36 14.45 12.16
CA VAL A 113 4.82 14.43 12.36
C VAL A 113 5.50 13.27 11.61
N LYS A 114 4.95 12.05 11.72
CA LYS A 114 5.51 10.85 11.05
C LYS A 114 5.57 10.99 9.52
N LEU A 115 4.50 11.54 8.91
CA LEU A 115 4.47 11.76 7.46
C LEU A 115 5.47 12.83 7.05
N LEU A 116 5.51 13.96 7.76
CA LEU A 116 6.41 15.07 7.45
C LEU A 116 7.88 14.63 7.56
N GLU A 117 8.25 13.92 8.62
CA GLU A 117 9.58 13.34 8.78
C GLU A 117 9.92 12.35 7.65
N SER A 118 8.95 11.52 7.25
CA SER A 118 9.14 10.58 6.14
C SER A 118 9.39 11.28 4.81
N TRP A 119 8.68 12.37 4.52
CA TRP A 119 8.85 13.15 3.30
C TRP A 119 10.16 13.93 3.31
N GLU A 120 10.55 14.51 4.43
CA GLU A 120 11.85 15.16 4.57
C GLU A 120 13.00 14.19 4.39
N LYS A 121 12.89 12.98 4.97
CA LYS A 121 13.86 11.91 4.78
C LYS A 121 13.95 11.52 3.30
N ALA A 122 12.81 11.26 2.65
CA ALA A 122 12.77 10.93 1.23
C ALA A 122 13.38 12.04 0.34
N LYS A 123 13.11 13.32 0.64
CA LYS A 123 13.69 14.47 -0.07
C LYS A 123 15.20 14.59 0.14
N ARG A 124 15.70 14.36 1.35
CA ARG A 124 17.15 14.33 1.63
C ARG A 124 17.83 13.22 0.86
N GLU A 125 17.28 12.00 0.94
CA GLU A 125 17.78 10.84 0.21
C GLU A 125 17.77 11.06 -1.31
N ALA A 126 16.72 11.67 -1.86
CA ALA A 126 16.62 12.00 -3.29
C ALA A 126 17.63 13.07 -3.75
N LYS A 127 18.01 14.01 -2.88
CA LYS A 127 19.04 15.02 -3.19
C LYS A 127 20.44 14.43 -3.09
N GLU A 128 20.69 13.63 -2.06
CA GLU A 128 21.95 12.92 -1.88
C GLU A 128 22.20 11.93 -3.03
N SER A 129 21.14 11.28 -3.52
CA SER A 129 21.23 10.34 -4.63
C SER A 129 21.50 11.00 -5.98
N LEU A 130 20.86 12.13 -6.29
CA LEU A 130 21.18 12.89 -7.50
C LEU A 130 22.64 13.36 -7.53
N ASN A 131 23.23 13.58 -6.35
CA ASN A 131 24.64 13.96 -6.21
C ASN A 131 25.59 12.75 -6.21
N GLY A 132 25.11 11.57 -5.79
CA GLY A 132 25.87 10.31 -5.74
C GLY A 132 25.91 9.55 -7.07
N LEU A 133 24.88 9.70 -7.90
CA LEU A 133 24.86 9.25 -9.29
C LEU A 133 25.87 10.10 -10.07
N GLY A 134 27.11 9.62 -10.23
CA GLY A 134 28.14 10.25 -11.05
C GLY A 134 27.80 10.35 -12.55
N ARG A 135 26.53 10.17 -12.94
CA ARG A 135 25.98 10.19 -14.30
C ARG A 135 24.64 10.92 -14.36
N GLN A 136 24.44 11.63 -15.46
CA GLN A 136 23.25 12.43 -15.69
C GLN A 136 22.07 11.52 -16.03
N VAL A 137 21.02 11.56 -15.20
CA VAL A 137 19.76 10.87 -15.41
C VAL A 137 18.82 11.80 -16.19
N PHE A 138 18.21 11.32 -17.27
CA PHE A 138 17.32 12.13 -18.11
C PHE A 138 15.87 11.67 -17.98
N ARG A 139 14.96 12.63 -17.81
CA ARG A 139 13.53 12.42 -18.03
C ARG A 139 13.22 12.78 -19.48
N ILE A 140 12.79 11.79 -20.26
CA ILE A 140 12.39 12.03 -21.66
C ILE A 140 10.99 12.65 -21.71
N GLY A 141 10.09 12.25 -20.79
CA GLY A 141 8.76 12.84 -20.67
C GLY A 141 7.88 12.61 -21.91
N VAL A 142 7.60 11.34 -22.21
CA VAL A 142 6.84 10.93 -23.40
C VAL A 142 5.33 10.87 -23.12
N ARG A 143 4.91 10.62 -21.87
CA ARG A 143 3.50 10.60 -21.45
C ARG A 143 3.21 11.53 -20.28
N LYS A 144 1.95 11.94 -20.13
CA LYS A 144 1.47 12.63 -18.93
C LYS A 144 1.36 11.64 -17.76
N PRO A 145 1.54 12.09 -16.49
CA PRO A 145 1.23 11.26 -15.35
C PRO A 145 -0.27 10.98 -15.24
N ARG A 146 -0.62 9.74 -14.90
CA ARG A 146 -2.01 9.27 -14.87
C ARG A 146 -2.48 9.10 -13.44
N LEU A 147 -3.61 9.70 -13.10
CA LEU A 147 -4.24 9.60 -11.79
C LEU A 147 -5.62 8.95 -11.92
N ALA A 148 -5.94 8.01 -11.03
CA ALA A 148 -7.30 7.50 -10.90
C ALA A 148 -8.02 8.23 -9.77
N MET A 149 -9.27 8.66 -10.00
CA MET A 149 -10.16 9.16 -8.95
C MET A 149 -11.34 8.21 -8.79
N VAL A 150 -11.36 7.49 -7.67
CA VAL A 150 -12.31 6.44 -7.37
C VAL A 150 -13.39 6.98 -6.43
N PHE A 151 -14.65 6.77 -6.81
CA PHE A 151 -15.82 7.12 -6.01
C PHE A 151 -16.72 5.90 -5.82
N GLY A 152 -17.43 5.86 -4.68
CA GLY A 152 -18.51 4.89 -4.50
C GLY A 152 -19.69 5.19 -5.42
N ASP A 153 -19.99 6.47 -5.60
CA ASP A 153 -21.07 6.96 -6.45
C ASP A 153 -20.76 8.36 -7.00
N LEU A 154 -21.48 8.76 -8.04
CA LEU A 154 -21.39 10.10 -8.63
C LEU A 154 -22.63 10.96 -8.31
N PHE A 155 -23.20 10.83 -7.11
CA PHE A 155 -24.28 11.72 -6.68
C PHE A 155 -23.76 13.11 -6.32
N LEU A 156 -24.63 14.11 -6.38
CA LEU A 156 -24.23 15.49 -6.10
C LEU A 156 -24.09 15.69 -4.60
N ASP A 157 -22.84 15.74 -4.14
CA ASP A 157 -22.48 16.02 -2.75
C ASP A 157 -21.32 17.03 -2.68
N ALA A 158 -20.95 17.40 -1.46
CA ALA A 158 -19.83 18.31 -1.23
C ALA A 158 -18.48 17.74 -1.71
N MET A 159 -18.30 16.43 -1.60
CA MET A 159 -17.07 15.74 -1.98
C MET A 159 -16.86 15.77 -3.50
N GLN A 160 -17.91 15.57 -4.29
CA GLN A 160 -17.86 15.69 -5.75
C GLN A 160 -17.49 17.10 -6.18
N LEU A 161 -18.09 18.14 -5.58
CA LEU A 161 -17.75 19.52 -5.94
C LEU A 161 -16.28 19.85 -5.61
N GLU A 162 -15.80 19.43 -4.44
CA GLU A 162 -14.40 19.58 -4.06
C GLU A 162 -13.47 18.84 -5.02
N MET A 163 -13.73 17.54 -5.25
CA MET A 163 -12.86 16.72 -6.09
C MET A 163 -12.90 17.11 -7.56
N VAL A 164 -14.04 17.58 -8.10
CA VAL A 164 -14.12 18.17 -9.45
C VAL A 164 -13.24 19.42 -9.53
N SER A 165 -13.21 20.23 -8.48
CA SER A 165 -12.36 21.43 -8.42
C SER A 165 -10.87 21.07 -8.37
N VAL A 166 -10.50 20.09 -7.53
CA VAL A 166 -9.14 19.55 -7.47
C VAL A 166 -8.75 18.91 -8.82
N GLY A 167 -9.64 18.13 -9.43
CA GLY A 167 -9.43 17.48 -10.72
C GLY A 167 -9.22 18.47 -11.86
N ALA A 168 -9.97 19.58 -11.90
CA ALA A 168 -9.76 20.66 -12.86
C ALA A 168 -8.36 21.28 -12.70
N ALA A 169 -7.96 21.59 -11.47
CA ALA A 169 -6.63 22.16 -11.18
C ALA A 169 -5.49 21.20 -11.54
N LEU A 170 -5.62 19.90 -11.23
CA LEU A 170 -4.62 18.89 -11.58
C LEU A 170 -4.55 18.66 -13.09
N LYS A 171 -5.68 18.66 -13.79
CA LYS A 171 -5.68 18.54 -15.26
C LYS A 171 -4.88 19.67 -15.90
N GLU A 172 -5.10 20.92 -15.47
CA GLU A 172 -4.33 22.08 -15.95
C GLU A 172 -2.85 22.01 -15.57
N ALA A 173 -2.51 21.43 -14.42
CA ALA A 173 -1.12 21.23 -14.03
C ALA A 173 -0.36 20.19 -14.89
N GLY A 174 -1.08 19.44 -15.74
CA GLY A 174 -0.50 18.50 -16.71
C GLY A 174 -0.80 17.03 -16.44
N TYR A 175 -1.69 16.70 -15.49
CA TYR A 175 -2.10 15.32 -15.23
C TYR A 175 -3.17 14.84 -16.23
N GLU A 176 -3.13 13.54 -16.52
CA GLU A 176 -4.22 12.82 -17.16
C GLU A 176 -5.03 12.10 -16.06
N ILE A 177 -6.33 12.33 -16.01
CA ILE A 177 -7.19 11.85 -14.92
C ILE A 177 -8.24 10.91 -15.50
N GLU A 178 -8.51 9.79 -14.83
CA GLU A 178 -9.62 8.89 -15.11
C GLU A 178 -10.49 8.74 -13.86
N VAL A 179 -11.79 8.97 -13.98
CA VAL A 179 -12.75 8.82 -12.89
C VAL A 179 -13.36 7.42 -12.95
N LEU A 180 -13.26 6.69 -11.84
CA LEU A 180 -13.80 5.35 -11.67
C LEU A 180 -14.92 5.40 -10.64
N SER A 181 -16.13 4.96 -10.98
CA SER A 181 -17.25 4.94 -10.04
C SER A 181 -17.92 3.58 -9.96
N MET A 182 -18.40 3.17 -8.79
CA MET A 182 -19.19 1.94 -8.65
C MET A 182 -20.66 2.15 -9.04
N GLU A 183 -21.22 3.30 -8.71
CA GLU A 183 -22.56 3.71 -9.10
C GLU A 183 -22.51 4.99 -9.95
N ASP A 184 -23.29 5.04 -11.03
CA ASP A 184 -23.39 6.25 -11.85
C ASP A 184 -24.24 7.32 -11.15
N GLY A 185 -24.12 8.57 -11.59
CA GLY A 185 -24.87 9.67 -11.01
C GLY A 185 -24.66 11.00 -11.75
N PRO A 186 -25.43 12.05 -11.38
CA PRO A 186 -25.43 13.31 -12.11
C PRO A 186 -24.08 14.04 -12.13
N ALA A 187 -23.22 13.84 -11.11
CA ALA A 187 -21.88 14.44 -11.09
C ALA A 187 -20.99 13.91 -12.23
N GLY A 188 -21.31 12.76 -12.83
CA GLY A 188 -20.63 12.27 -14.02
C GLY A 188 -20.69 13.23 -15.21
N GLU A 189 -21.73 14.06 -15.32
CA GLU A 189 -21.80 15.11 -16.36
C GLU A 189 -20.78 16.23 -16.10
N ALA A 190 -20.60 16.64 -14.84
CA ALA A 190 -19.60 17.64 -14.46
C ALA A 190 -18.18 17.19 -14.85
N TRP A 191 -17.82 15.95 -14.54
CA TRP A 191 -16.53 15.36 -14.94
C TRP A 191 -16.35 15.32 -16.47
N ARG A 192 -17.38 14.91 -17.22
CA ARG A 192 -17.34 14.88 -18.69
C ARG A 192 -17.23 16.27 -19.30
N SER A 193 -17.85 17.29 -18.69
CA SER A 193 -17.77 18.68 -19.14
C SER A 193 -16.34 19.25 -19.03
N LEU A 194 -15.54 18.73 -18.09
CA LEU A 194 -14.10 18.99 -17.99
C LEU A 194 -13.27 18.14 -18.96
N ALA A 195 -13.88 17.37 -19.86
CA ALA A 195 -13.22 16.38 -20.71
C ALA A 195 -12.33 15.41 -19.90
N ILE A 196 -12.85 14.93 -18.77
CA ILE A 196 -12.27 13.86 -17.96
C ILE A 196 -13.13 12.60 -18.17
N PRO A 197 -12.54 11.45 -18.58
CA PRO A 197 -13.29 10.21 -18.80
C PRO A 197 -13.81 9.65 -17.49
N VAL A 198 -15.07 9.17 -17.53
CA VAL A 198 -15.75 8.49 -16.42
C VAL A 198 -16.02 7.05 -16.83
N ARG A 199 -15.57 6.09 -16.03
CA ARG A 199 -15.76 4.65 -16.24
C ARG A 199 -16.46 4.05 -15.03
N ASN A 200 -17.61 3.42 -15.28
CA ASN A 200 -18.36 2.71 -14.25
C ASN A 200 -17.80 1.30 -14.06
N LEU A 201 -17.62 0.90 -12.80
CA LEU A 201 -17.13 -0.40 -12.38
C LEU A 201 -18.31 -1.34 -12.21
N SER A 202 -18.60 -2.14 -13.23
CA SER A 202 -19.61 -3.19 -13.12
C SER A 202 -19.18 -4.28 -12.14
N VAL A 203 -20.13 -4.77 -11.34
CA VAL A 203 -19.97 -5.97 -10.53
C VAL A 203 -20.45 -7.18 -11.35
N THR A 204 -19.54 -8.10 -11.64
CA THR A 204 -19.85 -9.38 -12.30
C THR A 204 -19.48 -10.51 -11.34
N ASN A 205 -20.42 -11.42 -11.06
CA ASN A 205 -20.25 -12.54 -10.12
C ASN A 205 -19.79 -12.11 -8.71
N GLY A 206 -20.30 -10.98 -8.20
CA GLY A 206 -19.96 -10.47 -6.88
C GLY A 206 -18.54 -9.88 -6.76
N ARG A 207 -17.82 -9.70 -7.88
CA ARG A 207 -16.51 -9.03 -7.93
C ARG A 207 -16.57 -7.83 -8.86
N TYR A 208 -15.92 -6.74 -8.48
CA TYR A 208 -15.76 -5.58 -9.35
C TYR A 208 -14.94 -5.95 -10.58
N THR A 209 -15.18 -5.21 -11.67
CA THR A 209 -14.38 -5.32 -12.89
C THR A 209 -12.90 -5.16 -12.53
N SER A 210 -12.06 -6.14 -12.86
CA SER A 210 -10.64 -6.12 -12.54
C SER A 210 -9.92 -4.96 -13.24
N ILE A 211 -9.10 -4.22 -12.50
CA ILE A 211 -8.34 -3.06 -12.98
C ILE A 211 -6.87 -3.32 -12.73
N ASP A 212 -6.02 -3.07 -13.74
CA ASP A 212 -4.58 -2.98 -13.52
C ASP A 212 -4.29 -1.63 -12.86
N TRP A 213 -4.07 -1.63 -11.54
CA TRP A 213 -3.77 -0.40 -10.80
C TRP A 213 -2.38 0.16 -11.11
N LEU A 214 -1.48 -0.63 -11.72
CA LEU A 214 -0.15 -0.18 -12.15
C LEU A 214 -0.21 0.73 -13.39
N ASP A 215 -1.38 0.87 -14.04
CA ASP A 215 -1.60 1.84 -15.12
C ASP A 215 -1.70 3.29 -14.63
N PHE A 216 -1.75 3.51 -13.31
CA PHE A 216 -1.85 4.81 -12.64
C PHE A 216 -0.62 5.07 -11.77
N ASP A 217 -0.13 6.31 -11.80
CA ASP A 217 0.99 6.76 -10.98
C ASP A 217 0.53 7.08 -9.53
N GLY A 218 -0.78 7.31 -9.33
CA GLY A 218 -1.40 7.49 -8.01
C GLY A 218 -2.91 7.43 -8.05
N ILE A 219 -3.52 7.08 -6.92
CA ILE A 219 -4.96 6.81 -6.82
C ILE A 219 -5.56 7.64 -5.69
N PHE A 220 -6.61 8.38 -6.01
CA PHE A 220 -7.52 8.97 -5.04
C PHE A 220 -8.69 8.03 -4.81
N VAL A 221 -8.88 7.61 -3.57
CA VAL A 221 -10.08 6.93 -3.12
C VAL A 221 -10.87 7.97 -2.34
N ASN A 222 -12.13 8.19 -2.70
CA ASN A 222 -12.96 9.21 -2.07
C ASN A 222 -14.18 8.54 -1.44
N SER A 223 -14.48 8.90 -0.19
CA SER A 223 -15.54 8.32 0.64
C SER A 223 -15.24 6.92 1.20
N LEU A 224 -15.87 6.60 2.33
CA LEU A 224 -15.94 5.24 2.88
C LEU A 224 -16.63 4.25 1.93
N ARG A 225 -17.51 4.75 1.06
CA ARG A 225 -18.19 3.95 0.02
C ARG A 225 -17.21 3.30 -0.94
N ALA A 226 -16.08 3.97 -1.20
CA ALA A 226 -15.07 3.47 -2.11
C ALA A 226 -14.15 2.38 -1.50
N ARG A 227 -14.36 2.03 -0.23
CA ARG A 227 -13.57 1.03 0.51
C ARG A 227 -13.41 -0.32 -0.19
N PRO A 228 -14.39 -0.91 -0.91
CA PRO A 228 -14.21 -2.20 -1.55
C PRO A 228 -12.99 -2.26 -2.49
N ILE A 229 -12.60 -1.14 -3.09
CA ILE A 229 -11.43 -1.04 -3.97
C ILE A 229 -10.10 -1.17 -3.22
N LEU A 230 -10.04 -0.75 -1.95
CA LEU A 230 -8.84 -0.86 -1.11
C LEU A 230 -8.41 -2.32 -0.90
N SER A 231 -9.35 -3.27 -0.97
CA SER A 231 -9.04 -4.70 -0.89
C SER A 231 -8.14 -5.14 -2.06
N SER A 232 -8.50 -4.77 -3.29
CA SER A 232 -7.69 -5.06 -4.49
C SER A 232 -6.34 -4.36 -4.44
N LEU A 233 -6.29 -3.12 -3.96
CA LEU A 233 -5.05 -2.36 -3.81
C LEU A 233 -4.13 -2.97 -2.75
N SER A 234 -4.68 -3.67 -1.76
CA SER A 234 -3.92 -4.36 -0.71
C SER A 234 -3.25 -5.65 -1.19
N GLN A 235 -3.53 -6.13 -2.39
CA GLN A 235 -2.96 -7.34 -2.96
C GLN A 235 -1.74 -7.02 -3.83
N GLU A 236 -0.78 -7.95 -3.90
CA GLU A 236 0.35 -7.83 -4.84
C GLU A 236 -0.15 -7.97 -6.29
N PRO A 237 0.38 -7.20 -7.25
CA PRO A 237 1.48 -6.23 -7.14
C PRO A 237 1.05 -4.79 -6.79
N PHE A 238 -0.25 -4.57 -6.55
CA PHE A 238 -0.84 -3.24 -6.42
C PHE A 238 -0.50 -2.51 -5.12
N LYS A 239 0.14 -3.16 -4.15
CA LYS A 239 0.61 -2.53 -2.90
C LYS A 239 1.60 -1.39 -3.13
N SER A 240 2.35 -1.44 -4.22
CA SER A 240 3.34 -0.41 -4.60
C SER A 240 2.71 0.92 -5.03
N VAL A 241 1.43 0.92 -5.43
CA VAL A 241 0.75 2.12 -5.93
C VAL A 241 0.35 3.03 -4.77
N PRO A 242 0.71 4.33 -4.82
CA PRO A 242 0.34 5.27 -3.77
C PRO A 242 -1.17 5.56 -3.78
N VAL A 243 -1.78 5.51 -2.60
CA VAL A 243 -3.22 5.70 -2.40
C VAL A 243 -3.46 6.84 -1.42
N VAL A 244 -4.17 7.87 -1.89
CA VAL A 244 -4.70 8.96 -1.06
C VAL A 244 -6.18 8.65 -0.81
N TRP A 245 -6.56 8.41 0.45
CA TRP A 245 -7.95 8.15 0.81
C TRP A 245 -8.56 9.36 1.50
N THR A 246 -9.48 10.05 0.83
CA THR A 246 -10.22 11.18 1.39
C THR A 246 -11.47 10.68 2.13
N VAL A 247 -11.58 10.98 3.42
CA VAL A 247 -12.70 10.57 4.29
C VAL A 247 -13.35 11.81 4.89
N HIS A 248 -14.62 12.04 4.56
CA HIS A 248 -15.41 13.17 5.10
C HIS A 248 -16.41 12.72 6.16
N GLU A 249 -16.79 11.46 6.11
CA GLU A 249 -17.83 10.85 6.92
C GLU A 249 -17.38 10.66 8.36
N ARG A 250 -18.31 10.80 9.30
CA ARG A 250 -18.05 10.60 10.74
C ARG A 250 -18.65 9.31 11.30
N HIS A 251 -19.65 8.73 10.62
CA HIS A 251 -20.52 7.69 11.19
C HIS A 251 -19.77 6.41 11.56
N LEU A 252 -18.74 6.03 10.79
CA LEU A 252 -17.92 4.86 11.12
C LEU A 252 -17.17 5.04 12.45
N ALA A 253 -16.62 6.24 12.70
CA ALA A 253 -15.96 6.54 13.97
C ALA A 253 -16.94 6.47 15.15
N VAL A 254 -18.17 6.98 14.98
CA VAL A 254 -19.22 6.90 16.01
C VAL A 254 -19.61 5.45 16.30
N ARG A 255 -19.76 4.61 15.27
CA ARG A 255 -20.14 3.19 15.41
C ARG A 255 -19.05 2.31 16.00
N LEU A 256 -17.79 2.73 15.98
CA LEU A 256 -16.66 1.95 16.50
C LEU A 256 -16.87 1.49 17.95
N ASN A 257 -17.45 2.35 18.79
CA ASN A 257 -17.76 1.99 20.19
C ASN A 257 -18.78 0.85 20.27
N SER A 258 -19.79 0.85 19.39
CA SER A 258 -20.78 -0.22 19.29
C SER A 258 -20.14 -1.53 18.81
N TYR A 259 -19.22 -1.48 17.85
CA TYR A 259 -18.50 -2.67 17.40
C TYR A 259 -17.65 -3.27 18.53
N ALA A 260 -16.96 -2.43 19.30
CA ALA A 260 -16.15 -2.85 20.43
C ALA A 260 -17.01 -3.46 21.55
N SER A 261 -18.15 -2.84 21.90
CA SER A 261 -19.06 -3.36 22.91
C SER A 261 -19.72 -4.68 22.50
N ASN A 262 -19.99 -4.85 21.20
CA ASN A 262 -20.62 -6.06 20.64
C ASN A 262 -19.60 -7.17 20.32
N GLY A 263 -18.31 -6.98 20.61
CA GLY A 263 -17.26 -7.98 20.38
C GLY A 263 -16.90 -8.22 18.90
N LEU A 264 -17.28 -7.30 17.99
CA LEU A 264 -17.03 -7.38 16.54
C LEU A 264 -15.58 -7.02 16.17
N THR A 265 -14.61 -7.68 16.81
CA THR A 265 -13.17 -7.39 16.65
C THR A 265 -12.65 -7.66 15.23
N LEU A 266 -13.19 -8.67 14.54
CA LEU A 266 -12.83 -8.99 13.16
C LEU A 266 -13.23 -7.87 12.18
N LEU A 267 -14.38 -7.22 12.40
CA LEU A 267 -14.82 -6.07 11.61
C LEU A 267 -13.89 -4.86 11.81
N ILE A 268 -13.46 -4.62 13.06
CA ILE A 268 -12.49 -3.58 13.39
C ILE A 268 -11.14 -3.86 12.72
N ASN A 269 -10.69 -5.12 12.71
CA ASN A 269 -9.44 -5.52 12.06
C ASN A 269 -9.49 -5.33 10.53
N ASP A 270 -10.64 -5.62 9.91
CA ASP A 270 -10.86 -5.44 8.48
C ASP A 270 -10.86 -3.94 8.08
N TRP A 271 -11.41 -3.06 8.92
CA TRP A 271 -11.27 -1.61 8.77
C TRP A 271 -9.82 -1.14 8.98
N ASN A 272 -9.15 -1.61 10.03
CA ASN A 272 -7.73 -1.32 10.28
C ASN A 272 -6.88 -1.65 9.06
N ARG A 273 -7.12 -2.79 8.40
CA ARG A 273 -6.40 -3.17 7.18
C ARG A 273 -6.63 -2.16 6.04
N ALA A 274 -7.86 -1.71 5.86
CA ALA A 274 -8.20 -0.71 4.84
C ALA A 274 -7.50 0.64 5.11
N PHE A 275 -7.55 1.13 6.35
CA PHE A 275 -6.86 2.36 6.76
C PHE A 275 -5.33 2.24 6.62
N ASN A 276 -4.76 1.09 6.97
CA ASN A 276 -3.32 0.82 6.83
C ASN A 276 -2.86 0.72 5.37
N ARG A 277 -3.75 0.37 4.43
CA ARG A 277 -3.39 0.33 3.01
C ARG A 277 -3.21 1.72 2.41
N ALA A 278 -3.99 2.71 2.86
CA ALA A 278 -3.84 4.06 2.35
C ALA A 278 -2.44 4.60 2.65
N THR A 279 -1.77 5.15 1.64
CA THR A 279 -0.47 5.83 1.82
C THR A 279 -0.65 7.06 2.68
N VAL A 280 -1.74 7.81 2.44
CA VAL A 280 -2.21 8.90 3.30
C VAL A 280 -3.74 8.88 3.36
N VAL A 281 -4.28 9.08 4.56
CA VAL A 281 -5.71 9.32 4.79
C VAL A 281 -5.90 10.82 5.01
N VAL A 282 -6.69 11.45 4.16
CA VAL A 282 -6.94 12.89 4.16
C VAL A 282 -8.30 13.17 4.79
N PHE A 283 -8.32 14.09 5.75
CA PHE A 283 -9.53 14.62 6.35
C PHE A 283 -9.74 16.11 6.00
N PRO A 284 -10.99 16.56 5.78
CA PRO A 284 -11.33 17.94 5.44
C PRO A 284 -11.25 18.92 6.63
N ASN A 285 -11.10 18.41 7.86
CA ASN A 285 -11.01 19.22 9.07
C ASN A 285 -10.20 18.51 10.17
N TYR A 286 -9.85 19.27 11.21
CA TYR A 286 -9.00 18.81 12.31
C TYR A 286 -9.74 17.99 13.38
N VAL A 287 -11.08 17.88 13.30
CA VAL A 287 -11.89 17.10 14.26
C VAL A 287 -11.89 15.62 13.87
N LEU A 288 -12.03 15.32 12.57
CA LEU A 288 -12.08 13.96 12.05
C LEU A 288 -10.87 13.07 12.42
N PRO A 289 -9.60 13.49 12.29
CA PRO A 289 -8.47 12.64 12.68
C PRO A 289 -8.49 12.27 14.18
N LEU A 290 -9.09 13.10 15.03
CA LEU A 290 -9.20 12.83 16.47
C LEU A 290 -10.24 11.75 16.77
N ILE A 291 -11.39 11.77 16.07
CA ILE A 291 -12.41 10.72 16.24
C ILE A 291 -12.01 9.41 15.55
N TYR A 292 -11.21 9.48 14.48
CA TYR A 292 -10.65 8.31 13.78
C TYR A 292 -9.34 7.81 14.38
N SER A 293 -8.86 8.38 15.49
CA SER A 293 -7.60 8.01 16.13
C SER A 293 -7.43 6.51 16.42
N PRO A 294 -8.48 5.69 16.67
CA PRO A 294 -8.33 4.24 16.84
C PRO A 294 -7.79 3.51 15.60
N PHE A 295 -7.88 4.11 14.42
CA PHE A 295 -7.35 3.60 13.15
C PHE A 295 -6.02 4.27 12.73
N ASP A 296 -5.45 5.16 13.55
CA ASP A 296 -4.25 5.92 13.17
C ASP A 296 -2.99 5.04 13.19
N SER A 297 -2.43 4.80 12.01
CA SER A 297 -1.15 4.11 11.83
C SER A 297 0.04 5.07 11.65
N GLY A 298 -0.22 6.38 11.72
CA GLY A 298 0.73 7.44 11.38
C GLY A 298 0.61 7.95 9.94
N ASN A 299 -0.51 7.65 9.26
CA ASN A 299 -0.77 8.02 7.87
C ASN A 299 -1.88 9.09 7.72
N PHE A 300 -2.34 9.70 8.82
CA PHE A 300 -3.37 10.74 8.79
C PHE A 300 -2.80 12.09 8.38
N TYR A 301 -3.57 12.84 7.58
CA TYR A 301 -3.26 14.17 7.10
C TYR A 301 -4.54 15.01 7.02
N VAL A 302 -4.43 16.33 7.21
CA VAL A 302 -5.58 17.23 7.17
C VAL A 302 -5.37 18.26 6.07
N ILE A 303 -6.32 18.34 5.15
CA ILE A 303 -6.42 19.39 4.15
C ILE A 303 -7.69 20.18 4.49
N PRO A 304 -7.58 21.37 5.12
CA PRO A 304 -8.74 22.08 5.61
C PRO A 304 -9.53 22.71 4.46
N GLY A 305 -10.84 22.50 4.47
CA GLY A 305 -11.77 23.11 3.52
C GLY A 305 -12.77 22.09 2.97
N SER A 306 -14.05 22.48 2.91
CA SER A 306 -15.08 21.69 2.24
C SER A 306 -16.26 22.60 1.89
N PRO A 307 -16.91 22.42 0.72
CA PRO A 307 -18.11 23.17 0.36
C PRO A 307 -19.37 22.69 1.09
N ALA A 308 -19.29 21.66 1.95
CA ALA A 308 -20.43 21.03 2.60
C ALA A 308 -21.31 22.00 3.42
N GLU A 309 -20.69 22.88 4.21
CA GLU A 309 -21.41 23.85 5.04
C GLU A 309 -22.20 24.86 4.21
N VAL A 310 -21.64 25.29 3.07
CA VAL A 310 -22.26 26.23 2.14
C VAL A 310 -23.44 25.56 1.43
N LEU A 311 -23.25 24.33 0.94
CA LEU A 311 -24.30 23.54 0.28
C LEU A 311 -25.48 23.28 1.20
N ARG A 312 -25.24 22.87 2.45
CA ARG A 312 -26.29 22.65 3.45
C ARG A 312 -27.06 23.94 3.75
N ALA A 313 -26.36 25.07 3.90
CA ALA A 313 -27.00 26.37 4.11
C ALA A 313 -27.87 26.81 2.92
N ASP A 314 -27.39 26.65 1.69
CA ASP A 314 -28.14 26.97 0.47
C ASP A 314 -29.41 26.12 0.33
N ALA A 315 -29.34 24.85 0.73
CA ALA A 315 -30.49 23.95 0.71
C ALA A 315 -31.59 24.41 1.68
N VAL A 316 -31.20 24.86 2.88
CA VAL A 316 -32.13 25.46 3.86
C VAL A 316 -32.72 26.77 3.33
N LEU A 317 -31.93 27.62 2.66
CA LEU A 317 -32.42 28.87 2.06
C LEU A 317 -33.45 28.63 0.94
N LYS A 318 -33.32 27.55 0.15
CA LYS A 318 -34.26 27.21 -0.93
C LYS A 318 -35.60 26.66 -0.42
N ASN A 319 -35.62 25.96 0.71
CA ASN A 319 -36.82 25.37 1.31
C ASN A 319 -37.71 26.38 2.09
N LYS A 320 -37.56 27.68 1.85
CA LYS A 320 -38.10 28.72 2.74
C LYS A 320 -39.59 29.01 2.59
N ASN A 321 -40.33 28.59 3.61
CA ASN A 321 -41.39 29.40 4.20
C ASN A 321 -40.91 29.91 5.59
N ASP A 322 -40.19 31.04 5.64
CA ASP A 322 -39.57 31.59 6.86
C ASP A 322 -40.55 31.78 8.05
N VAL A 323 -41.84 32.00 7.77
CA VAL A 323 -42.90 32.21 8.77
C VAL A 323 -43.27 30.93 9.52
N SER A 324 -43.25 29.75 8.85
CA SER A 324 -43.58 28.48 9.51
C SER A 324 -42.43 27.99 10.41
N MET A 325 -41.19 28.34 10.09
CA MET A 325 -40.00 27.87 10.82
C MET A 325 -39.82 28.58 12.17
N ARG A 326 -40.08 29.89 12.25
CA ARG A 326 -40.08 30.61 13.55
C ARG A 326 -41.12 30.03 14.51
N GLN A 327 -42.32 29.73 14.01
CA GLN A 327 -43.39 29.11 14.79
C GLN A 327 -43.05 27.69 15.25
N LYS A 328 -42.38 26.88 14.42
CA LYS A 328 -41.97 25.50 14.76
C LYS A 328 -41.07 25.42 16.01
N TYR A 329 -40.24 26.45 16.23
CA TYR A 329 -39.34 26.53 17.39
C TYR A 329 -39.85 27.47 18.49
N GLY A 330 -41.12 27.89 18.42
CA GLY A 330 -41.76 28.71 19.46
C GLY A 330 -41.36 30.18 19.48
N PHE A 331 -40.81 30.71 18.38
CA PHE A 331 -40.45 32.12 18.24
C PHE A 331 -41.60 32.96 17.68
N ASN A 332 -41.80 34.16 18.22
CA ASN A 332 -42.72 35.12 17.62
C ASN A 332 -42.09 35.82 16.40
N PRO A 333 -42.89 36.29 15.43
CA PRO A 333 -42.38 37.01 14.25
C PRO A 333 -41.57 38.26 14.59
N ASP A 334 -41.90 38.93 15.70
CA ASP A 334 -41.27 40.17 16.16
C ASP A 334 -40.14 39.96 17.18
N ASP A 335 -39.80 38.70 17.50
CA ASP A 335 -38.69 38.40 18.40
C ASP A 335 -37.34 38.65 17.70
N PHE A 336 -36.40 39.23 18.45
CA PHE A 336 -35.00 39.42 18.04
C PHE A 336 -34.16 38.25 18.55
N ILE A 337 -33.66 37.42 17.63
CA ILE A 337 -33.04 36.13 17.95
C ILE A 337 -31.51 36.25 17.86
N VAL A 338 -30.84 35.99 18.97
CA VAL A 338 -29.38 35.91 19.06
C VAL A 338 -28.98 34.47 19.28
N SER A 339 -28.25 33.87 18.34
CA SER A 339 -27.66 32.54 18.52
C SER A 339 -26.21 32.65 18.98
N VAL A 340 -25.83 31.86 19.97
CA VAL A 340 -24.46 31.73 20.44
C VAL A 340 -23.95 30.35 20.03
N VAL A 341 -22.87 30.32 19.25
CA VAL A 341 -22.21 29.11 18.77
C VAL A 341 -20.80 29.02 19.35
N GLY A 342 -20.26 27.81 19.49
CA GLY A 342 -18.90 27.60 20.02
C GLY A 342 -18.07 26.66 19.16
N SER A 343 -16.84 26.40 19.61
CA SER A 343 -15.98 25.36 19.03
C SER A 343 -16.59 23.97 19.21
N HIS A 344 -16.21 23.04 18.33
CA HIS A 344 -16.46 21.61 18.53
C HIS A 344 -15.59 21.02 19.67
N PHE A 345 -14.50 21.70 20.03
CA PHE A 345 -13.61 21.31 21.12
C PHE A 345 -14.12 21.85 22.46
N LEU A 346 -14.09 21.02 23.50
CA LEU A 346 -14.54 21.36 24.86
C LEU A 346 -13.36 21.38 25.84
N TYR A 347 -13.30 22.41 26.70
CA TYR A 347 -12.44 22.44 27.88
C TYR A 347 -13.08 21.63 29.01
N SER A 348 -12.55 20.45 29.32
CA SER A 348 -12.86 19.64 30.52
C SER A 348 -14.33 19.68 31.01
N GLY A 349 -15.31 19.65 30.09
CA GLY A 349 -16.74 19.65 30.39
C GLY A 349 -17.39 20.96 30.90
N ILE A 350 -16.69 22.10 30.95
CA ILE A 350 -17.27 23.38 31.42
C ILE A 350 -16.91 24.52 30.45
N MET A 351 -17.82 24.88 29.55
CA MET A 351 -17.66 26.11 28.77
C MET A 351 -18.04 27.34 29.61
N LEU A 352 -17.08 27.85 30.41
CA LEU A 352 -17.16 29.17 31.07
C LEU A 352 -17.45 30.30 30.07
N GLU A 353 -17.01 30.15 28.83
CA GLU A 353 -17.07 31.16 27.76
C GLU A 353 -18.52 31.55 27.40
N HIS A 354 -19.41 30.57 27.24
CA HIS A 354 -20.83 30.83 26.96
C HIS A 354 -21.53 31.55 28.12
N ALA A 355 -21.19 31.22 29.37
CA ALA A 355 -21.72 31.93 30.54
C ALA A 355 -21.23 33.39 30.58
N VAL A 356 -19.98 33.67 30.19
CA VAL A 356 -19.44 35.03 30.08
C VAL A 356 -20.17 35.81 28.98
N VAL A 357 -20.42 35.20 27.82
CA VAL A 357 -21.20 35.82 26.73
C VAL A 357 -22.65 36.09 27.18
N LEU A 358 -23.31 35.14 27.83
CA LEU A 358 -24.66 35.33 28.38
C LEU A 358 -24.71 36.51 29.36
N LYS A 359 -23.79 36.56 30.32
CA LYS A 359 -23.68 37.67 31.27
C LYS A 359 -23.45 39.01 30.57
N ALA A 360 -22.67 39.02 29.49
CA ALA A 360 -22.46 40.21 28.68
C ALA A 360 -23.73 40.66 27.95
N LEU A 361 -24.62 39.74 27.55
CA LEU A 361 -25.87 40.05 26.84
C LEU A 361 -27.00 40.53 27.76
N ALA A 362 -26.96 40.24 29.06
CA ALA A 362 -28.01 40.60 30.02
C ALA A 362 -28.48 42.08 29.97
N PRO A 363 -27.62 43.10 29.75
CA PRO A 363 -28.05 44.49 29.63
C PRO A 363 -29.04 44.76 28.48
N LEU A 364 -29.03 43.94 27.42
CA LEU A 364 -29.93 44.09 26.27
C LEU A 364 -31.40 43.82 26.64
N LEU A 365 -31.67 43.04 27.69
CA LEU A 365 -33.03 42.72 28.13
C LEU A 365 -33.87 43.97 28.44
N LYS A 366 -33.25 45.06 28.90
CA LYS A 366 -33.95 46.32 29.19
C LYS A 366 -34.30 47.11 27.92
N GLN A 367 -33.56 46.91 26.84
CA GLN A 367 -33.70 47.67 25.59
C GLN A 367 -34.70 47.04 24.63
N PHE A 368 -34.91 45.72 24.71
CA PHE A 368 -35.90 44.98 23.92
C PHE A 368 -37.25 44.80 24.65
N ARG A 369 -37.54 45.63 25.65
CA ARG A 369 -38.84 45.72 26.33
C ARG A 369 -39.65 46.89 25.80
N PHE A 370 -40.86 46.63 25.30
CA PHE A 370 -41.83 47.69 25.02
C PHE A 370 -42.50 48.19 26.31
N LYS A 371 -42.94 49.46 26.33
CA LYS A 371 -43.56 50.11 27.51
C LYS A 371 -44.80 49.39 28.07
N ASN A 372 -45.41 48.46 27.33
CA ASN A 372 -46.66 47.77 27.69
C ASN A 372 -46.59 46.22 27.69
N GLU A 373 -45.42 45.60 27.51
CA GLU A 373 -45.27 44.13 27.48
C GLU A 373 -44.44 43.63 28.67
N THR A 374 -44.89 42.55 29.33
CA THR A 374 -44.17 41.88 30.43
C THR A 374 -43.02 41.00 29.95
N HIS A 375 -42.98 40.66 28.66
CA HIS A 375 -42.01 39.75 28.06
C HIS A 375 -40.98 40.50 27.21
N SER A 376 -39.71 40.10 27.32
CA SER A 376 -38.63 40.61 26.46
C SER A 376 -38.76 39.99 25.06
N ARG A 377 -38.65 40.82 24.01
CA ARG A 377 -38.59 40.35 22.61
C ARG A 377 -37.22 39.77 22.24
N LEU A 378 -36.20 39.96 23.07
CA LEU A 378 -34.90 39.30 22.91
C LEU A 378 -35.02 37.82 23.26
N LYS A 379 -34.50 36.96 22.39
CA LYS A 379 -34.39 35.51 22.53
C LYS A 379 -32.93 35.09 22.30
N VAL A 380 -32.34 34.33 23.23
CA VAL A 380 -30.92 33.91 23.13
C VAL A 380 -30.82 32.38 23.08
N TRP A 381 -30.32 31.81 21.99
CA TRP A 381 -30.23 30.37 21.80
C TRP A 381 -28.77 29.91 21.77
N ILE A 382 -28.40 28.98 22.65
CA ILE A 382 -27.07 28.37 22.64
C ILE A 382 -27.11 27.09 21.81
N LEU A 383 -26.24 27.05 20.80
CA LEU A 383 -26.09 25.92 19.89
C LEU A 383 -24.73 25.28 20.14
N SER A 384 -24.73 24.03 20.58
CA SER A 384 -23.50 23.26 20.78
C SER A 384 -23.73 21.81 20.38
N SER A 385 -22.74 21.21 19.72
CA SER A 385 -22.81 19.80 19.28
C SER A 385 -22.80 18.82 20.45
N ASN A 386 -22.23 19.21 21.59
CA ASN A 386 -21.95 18.33 22.73
C ASN A 386 -22.54 18.89 24.05
N LEU A 387 -23.86 19.10 24.11
CA LEU A 387 -24.52 19.44 25.37
C LEU A 387 -24.77 18.16 26.19
N THR A 388 -24.02 17.96 27.27
CA THR A 388 -24.40 16.99 28.31
C THR A 388 -25.53 17.57 29.17
N ASP A 389 -26.34 16.72 29.81
CA ASP A 389 -27.39 17.18 30.72
C ASP A 389 -26.82 18.04 31.86
N ALA A 390 -25.62 17.71 32.35
CA ALA A 390 -24.90 18.49 33.35
C ALA A 390 -24.57 19.91 32.83
N TYR A 391 -24.17 20.03 31.57
CA TYR A 391 -23.82 21.32 30.97
C TYR A 391 -25.06 22.18 30.71
N LYS A 392 -26.18 21.57 30.31
CA LYS A 392 -27.48 22.24 30.20
C LYS A 392 -27.90 22.86 31.54
N VAL A 393 -27.83 22.10 32.63
CA VAL A 393 -28.14 22.61 33.98
C VAL A 393 -27.22 23.77 34.37
N ALA A 394 -25.93 23.70 34.04
CA ALA A 394 -24.97 24.76 34.31
C ALA A 394 -25.30 26.07 33.54
N ILE A 395 -25.71 25.98 32.28
CA ILE A 395 -26.18 27.13 31.49
C ILE A 395 -27.46 27.72 32.10
N GLU A 396 -28.43 26.90 32.47
CA GLU A 396 -29.70 27.36 33.06
C GLU A 396 -29.43 28.14 34.35
N ALA A 397 -28.55 27.61 35.22
CA ALA A 397 -28.09 28.29 36.41
C ALA A 397 -27.36 29.61 36.10
N ALA A 398 -26.49 29.61 35.08
CA ALA A 398 -25.78 30.82 34.65
C ALA A 398 -26.73 31.90 34.10
N ALA A 399 -27.71 31.52 33.29
CA ALA A 399 -28.74 32.41 32.76
C ALA A 399 -29.59 33.03 33.88
N HIS A 400 -30.03 32.21 34.83
CA HIS A 400 -30.78 32.70 35.99
C HIS A 400 -29.94 33.67 36.84
N SER A 401 -28.67 33.34 37.08
CA SER A 401 -27.73 34.21 37.82
C SER A 401 -27.45 35.54 37.11
N ALA A 402 -27.51 35.56 35.77
CA ALA A 402 -27.33 36.76 34.96
C ALA A 402 -28.62 37.60 34.84
N GLY A 403 -29.74 37.14 35.39
CA GLY A 403 -31.01 37.87 35.43
C GLY A 403 -31.91 37.66 34.20
N PHE A 404 -31.72 36.57 33.45
CA PHE A 404 -32.62 36.21 32.35
C PHE A 404 -33.90 35.55 32.88
N PRO A 405 -35.10 35.99 32.44
CA PRO A 405 -36.35 35.30 32.72
C PRO A 405 -36.43 33.92 32.05
N ASP A 406 -37.22 33.03 32.63
CA ASP A 406 -37.48 31.70 32.08
C ASP A 406 -38.06 31.79 30.65
N GLY A 407 -37.55 30.95 29.74
CA GLY A 407 -37.97 30.91 28.33
C GLY A 407 -37.38 32.01 27.43
N VAL A 408 -36.45 32.84 27.94
CA VAL A 408 -35.66 33.78 27.10
C VAL A 408 -34.39 33.13 26.55
N VAL A 409 -33.76 32.25 27.34
CA VAL A 409 -32.58 31.49 26.94
C VAL A 409 -33.00 30.06 26.60
N GLY A 410 -32.69 29.62 25.40
CA GLY A 410 -32.90 28.25 24.93
C GLY A 410 -31.57 27.55 24.60
N TYR A 411 -31.58 26.22 24.56
CA TYR A 411 -30.44 25.41 24.16
C TYR A 411 -30.91 24.31 23.20
N ILE A 412 -30.04 23.96 22.26
CA ILE A 412 -30.29 22.83 21.35
C ILE A 412 -29.07 21.91 21.40
N SER A 413 -29.33 20.67 21.84
CA SER A 413 -28.37 19.58 21.85
C SER A 413 -28.56 18.75 20.58
N ASN A 414 -27.48 18.64 19.82
CA ASN A 414 -27.21 17.52 18.92
C ASN A 414 -28.31 17.16 17.90
N PHE A 415 -28.39 17.93 16.82
CA PHE A 415 -28.70 17.50 15.45
C PHE A 415 -28.21 18.63 14.52
N GLU A 416 -27.29 18.34 13.60
CA GLU A 416 -26.73 19.34 12.67
C GLU A 416 -27.85 20.09 11.93
N GLU A 417 -28.91 19.38 11.53
CA GLU A 417 -30.08 19.98 10.91
C GLU A 417 -30.81 20.98 11.83
N ALA A 418 -31.14 20.59 13.07
CA ALA A 418 -31.88 21.45 14.00
C ALA A 418 -31.10 22.71 14.35
N SER A 419 -29.76 22.59 14.49
CA SER A 419 -28.88 23.73 14.72
C SER A 419 -28.84 24.68 13.52
N LEU A 420 -28.76 24.14 12.30
CA LEU A 420 -28.73 24.91 11.06
C LEU A 420 -30.06 25.65 10.83
N TYR A 421 -31.20 25.03 11.17
CA TYR A 421 -32.50 25.68 11.11
C TYR A 421 -32.60 26.86 12.09
N VAL A 422 -32.11 26.73 13.32
CA VAL A 422 -32.12 27.85 14.27
C VAL A 422 -31.17 28.97 13.85
N LEU A 423 -30.00 28.64 13.32
CA LEU A 423 -29.13 29.63 12.67
C LEU A 423 -29.86 30.35 11.53
N SER A 424 -30.68 29.63 10.77
CA SER A 424 -31.39 30.20 9.61
C SER A 424 -32.47 31.21 9.99
N VAL A 425 -33.01 31.17 11.22
CA VAL A 425 -34.01 32.14 11.69
C VAL A 425 -33.42 33.25 12.57
N SER A 426 -32.14 33.12 12.94
CA SER A 426 -31.44 34.07 13.81
C SER A 426 -31.23 35.44 13.16
N ASP A 427 -31.22 36.50 13.96
CA ASP A 427 -30.87 37.84 13.49
C ASP A 427 -29.35 38.05 13.61
N VAL A 428 -28.77 37.65 14.74
CA VAL A 428 -27.33 37.77 14.99
C VAL A 428 -26.77 36.44 15.50
N VAL A 429 -25.60 36.06 15.02
CA VAL A 429 -24.86 34.88 15.49
C VAL A 429 -23.57 35.35 16.16
N ILE A 430 -23.36 34.93 17.40
CA ILE A 430 -22.16 35.24 18.18
C ILE A 430 -21.33 33.98 18.30
N TYR A 431 -20.07 34.03 17.86
CA TYR A 431 -19.11 32.99 18.19
C TYR A 431 -18.61 33.25 19.61
N GLY A 432 -18.95 32.35 20.52
CA GLY A 432 -18.75 32.47 21.95
C GLY A 432 -17.52 31.73 22.48
N SER A 433 -16.74 31.08 21.61
CA SER A 433 -15.53 30.37 22.03
C SER A 433 -14.26 31.20 21.87
N PHE A 434 -13.31 31.07 22.80
CA PHE A 434 -12.01 31.75 22.74
C PHE A 434 -10.85 30.81 22.37
N LEU A 435 -11.16 29.56 21.97
CA LEU A 435 -10.18 28.57 21.53
C LEU A 435 -9.63 28.92 20.14
N GLU A 436 -8.30 28.93 20.01
CA GLU A 436 -7.64 29.15 18.72
C GLU A 436 -7.62 27.86 17.91
N GLU A 437 -8.53 27.74 16.93
CA GLU A 437 -8.64 26.59 16.03
C GLU A 437 -7.64 26.67 14.86
N GLN A 438 -7.22 25.52 14.34
CA GLN A 438 -6.33 25.44 13.17
C GLN A 438 -7.04 25.75 11.82
N SER A 439 -8.38 25.74 11.81
CA SER A 439 -9.21 26.06 10.64
C SER A 439 -10.28 27.07 11.00
N PHE A 440 -10.85 27.73 9.99
CA PHE A 440 -11.97 28.64 10.22
C PHE A 440 -13.20 27.85 10.72
N PRO A 441 -13.88 28.29 11.80
CA PRO A 441 -14.97 27.51 12.42
C PRO A 441 -16.14 27.24 11.47
N SER A 442 -16.57 25.98 11.39
CA SER A 442 -17.72 25.52 10.56
C SER A 442 -19.01 26.28 10.90
N ALA A 443 -19.29 26.51 12.18
CA ALA A 443 -20.47 27.25 12.64
C ALA A 443 -20.53 28.69 12.10
N LEU A 444 -19.37 29.34 11.90
CA LEU A 444 -19.31 30.65 11.26
C LEU A 444 -19.56 30.58 9.76
N ILE A 445 -19.05 29.53 9.08
CA ILE A 445 -19.35 29.29 7.65
C ILE A 445 -20.85 29.10 7.45
N GLN A 446 -21.51 28.30 8.28
CA GLN A 446 -22.96 28.10 8.27
C GLN A 446 -23.72 29.43 8.42
N ALA A 447 -23.39 30.20 9.46
CA ALA A 447 -24.07 31.46 9.76
C ALA A 447 -23.91 32.49 8.63
N MET A 448 -22.69 32.65 8.11
CA MET A 448 -22.42 33.57 7.01
C MET A 448 -23.12 33.12 5.72
N SER A 449 -23.13 31.82 5.42
CA SER A 449 -23.81 31.26 4.25
C SER A 449 -25.32 31.47 4.30
N LEU A 450 -25.91 31.39 5.50
CA LEU A 450 -27.32 31.72 5.78
C LEU A 450 -27.61 33.22 5.81
N LYS A 451 -26.65 34.07 5.43
CA LYS A 451 -26.77 35.54 5.39
C LYS A 451 -27.07 36.14 6.78
N ARG A 452 -26.47 35.60 7.82
CA ARG A 452 -26.63 36.07 9.21
C ARG A 452 -25.49 37.01 9.59
N LEU A 453 -25.78 38.03 10.38
CA LEU A 453 -24.74 38.91 10.91
C LEU A 453 -23.94 38.15 11.97
N ILE A 454 -22.63 38.04 11.77
CA ILE A 454 -21.73 37.38 12.71
C ILE A 454 -20.97 38.37 13.60
N ILE A 455 -20.78 37.99 14.86
CA ILE A 455 -19.94 38.68 15.84
C ILE A 455 -18.98 37.65 16.43
N ALA A 456 -17.69 37.78 16.19
CA ALA A 456 -16.68 36.80 16.56
C ALA A 456 -15.54 37.42 17.38
N PRO A 457 -14.87 36.65 18.25
CA PRO A 457 -13.70 37.15 18.97
C PRO A 457 -12.55 37.35 18.00
N ASN A 458 -11.67 38.30 18.30
CA ASN A 458 -10.47 38.60 17.51
C ASN A 458 -9.38 37.54 17.74
N LEU A 459 -9.62 36.33 17.23
CA LEU A 459 -8.68 35.21 17.19
C LEU A 459 -7.88 35.25 15.88
N SER A 460 -6.68 34.69 15.86
CA SER A 460 -5.78 34.79 14.69
C SER A 460 -6.34 34.09 13.46
N MET A 461 -6.98 32.92 13.63
CA MET A 461 -7.62 32.21 12.51
C MET A 461 -8.87 32.93 12.00
N ILE A 462 -9.66 33.54 12.89
CA ILE A 462 -10.90 34.24 12.55
C ILE A 462 -10.59 35.57 11.84
N SER A 463 -9.67 36.36 12.38
CA SER A 463 -9.26 37.65 11.83
C SER A 463 -8.55 37.57 10.48
N LYS A 464 -8.05 36.38 10.09
CA LYS A 464 -7.52 36.13 8.74
C LYS A 464 -8.58 36.23 7.65
N TYR A 465 -9.85 35.92 7.96
CA TYR A 465 -10.94 35.89 6.99
C TYR A 465 -12.07 36.90 7.30
N ILE A 466 -12.15 37.40 8.53
CA ILE A 466 -13.13 38.41 8.92
C ILE A 466 -12.47 39.78 9.06
N GLU A 467 -12.96 40.73 8.28
CA GLU A 467 -12.60 42.14 8.37
C GLU A 467 -13.70 42.89 9.14
N ASN A 468 -13.30 43.48 10.27
CA ASN A 468 -14.21 44.12 11.21
C ASN A 468 -14.99 45.28 10.57
N GLY A 469 -16.33 45.15 10.54
CA GLY A 469 -17.23 46.13 9.97
C GLY A 469 -17.45 45.99 8.46
N VAL A 470 -16.89 44.96 7.81
CA VAL A 470 -17.05 44.71 6.36
C VAL A 470 -17.85 43.44 6.08
N ASN A 471 -17.42 42.30 6.63
CA ASN A 471 -18.08 41.00 6.46
C ASN A 471 -18.51 40.36 7.80
N GLY A 472 -18.20 41.02 8.93
CA GLY A 472 -18.60 40.64 10.28
C GLY A 472 -18.07 41.63 11.31
N TYR A 473 -18.41 41.45 12.59
CA TYR A 473 -17.81 42.23 13.68
C TYR A 473 -16.82 41.39 14.48
N LEU A 474 -15.70 42.01 14.86
CA LEU A 474 -14.72 41.42 15.76
C LEU A 474 -14.76 42.10 17.13
N TYR A 475 -14.64 41.31 18.21
CA TYR A 475 -14.51 41.82 19.57
C TYR A 475 -13.26 41.27 20.28
N PRO A 476 -12.58 42.03 21.17
CA PRO A 476 -11.47 41.51 21.94
C PRO A 476 -11.95 40.46 22.95
N LYS A 477 -11.30 39.29 23.00
CA LYS A 477 -11.68 38.19 23.90
C LYS A 477 -11.61 38.60 25.38
N GLU A 478 -10.75 39.56 25.73
CA GLU A 478 -10.60 40.11 27.09
C GLU A 478 -11.74 41.08 27.46
N ARG A 479 -12.53 41.55 26.49
CA ARG A 479 -13.55 42.60 26.66
C ARG A 479 -14.90 42.23 26.04
N VAL A 480 -15.44 41.09 26.48
CA VAL A 480 -16.75 40.57 26.05
C VAL A 480 -17.91 41.56 26.30
N GLY A 481 -17.80 42.45 27.30
CA GLY A 481 -18.80 43.49 27.60
C GLY A 481 -19.05 44.52 26.49
N ILE A 482 -18.28 44.50 25.39
CA ILE A 482 -18.49 45.37 24.22
C ILE A 482 -19.60 44.84 23.31
N ILE A 483 -19.91 43.53 23.36
CA ILE A 483 -20.89 42.86 22.48
C ILE A 483 -22.25 43.59 22.43
N PRO A 484 -22.88 44.00 23.56
CA PRO A 484 -24.14 44.74 23.53
C PRO A 484 -24.07 46.05 22.73
N ARG A 485 -22.93 46.76 22.79
CA ARG A 485 -22.74 48.00 22.04
C ARG A 485 -22.63 47.73 20.55
N ILE A 486 -22.01 46.63 20.16
CA ILE A 486 -21.94 46.18 18.76
C ILE A 486 -23.34 45.86 18.25
N ILE A 487 -24.11 45.08 19.01
CA ILE A 487 -25.50 44.74 18.65
C ILE A 487 -26.34 46.01 18.50
N LEU A 488 -26.28 46.93 19.44
CA LEU A 488 -27.01 48.20 19.35
C LEU A 488 -26.62 49.04 18.14
N LYS A 489 -25.34 49.09 17.80
CA LYS A 489 -24.86 49.77 16.59
C LYS A 489 -25.37 49.08 15.31
N ALA A 490 -25.57 47.77 15.35
CA ALA A 490 -26.04 46.99 14.21
C ALA A 490 -27.56 47.14 13.96
N LEU A 491 -28.31 47.77 14.86
CA LEU A 491 -29.78 47.87 14.82
C LEU A 491 -30.28 49.25 14.34
N SER A 492 -31.46 49.24 13.74
CA SER A 492 -32.30 50.39 13.40
C SER A 492 -33.75 50.02 13.68
N ASP A 493 -34.45 50.79 14.52
CA ASP A 493 -35.86 50.54 14.91
C ASP A 493 -36.14 49.11 15.42
N GLY A 494 -35.20 48.55 16.20
CA GLY A 494 -35.34 47.21 16.80
C GLY A 494 -35.12 46.04 15.82
N LYS A 495 -34.75 46.32 14.56
CA LYS A 495 -34.35 45.33 13.54
C LYS A 495 -32.93 45.59 13.04
N LEU A 496 -32.34 44.65 12.30
CA LEU A 496 -31.03 44.86 11.68
C LEU A 496 -31.05 46.03 10.71
N SER A 497 -30.09 46.96 10.86
CA SER A 497 -29.92 48.10 9.95
C SER A 497 -29.59 47.64 8.52
N LEU A 498 -29.89 48.48 7.52
CA LEU A 498 -29.54 48.21 6.12
C LEU A 498 -28.02 47.98 5.93
N PHE A 499 -27.19 48.68 6.71
CA PHE A 499 -25.75 48.49 6.70
C PHE A 499 -25.36 47.09 7.19
N SER A 500 -25.96 46.62 8.30
CA SER A 500 -25.73 45.27 8.84
C SER A 500 -26.21 44.17 7.90
N GLN A 501 -27.33 44.38 7.20
CA GLN A 501 -27.83 43.44 6.19
C GLN A 501 -26.90 43.36 4.97
N ARG A 502 -26.35 44.50 4.53
CA ARG A 502 -25.34 44.54 3.48
C ARG A 502 -24.06 43.83 3.91
N MET A 503 -23.60 44.05 5.14
CA MET A 503 -22.45 43.36 5.74
C MET A 503 -22.65 41.84 5.72
N ALA A 504 -23.80 41.35 6.17
CA ALA A 504 -24.13 39.91 6.11
C ALA A 504 -24.17 39.37 4.67
N SER A 505 -24.59 40.19 3.69
CA SER A 505 -24.59 39.82 2.27
C SER A 505 -23.16 39.69 1.71
N ILE A 506 -22.26 40.59 2.11
CA ILE A 506 -20.84 40.53 1.75
C ILE A 506 -20.20 39.27 2.37
N GLY A 507 -20.53 38.99 3.64
CA GLY A 507 -20.11 37.77 4.34
C GLY A 507 -20.53 36.49 3.61
N GLN A 508 -21.79 36.40 3.17
CA GLN A 508 -22.30 35.27 2.40
C GLN A 508 -21.49 35.00 1.13
N ASN A 509 -21.22 36.04 0.33
CA ASN A 509 -20.42 35.91 -0.89
C ASN A 509 -18.96 35.53 -0.58
N HIS A 510 -18.41 36.04 0.53
CA HIS A 510 -17.05 35.73 0.95
C HIS A 510 -16.87 34.26 1.34
N VAL A 511 -17.82 33.68 2.09
CA VAL A 511 -17.69 32.28 2.54
C VAL A 511 -17.94 31.25 1.45
N LYS A 512 -18.63 31.62 0.36
CA LYS A 512 -18.95 30.71 -0.74
C LYS A 512 -17.73 29.95 -1.27
N ASN A 513 -16.56 30.60 -1.33
CA ASN A 513 -15.31 29.99 -1.82
C ASN A 513 -14.23 29.90 -0.75
N LEU A 514 -14.59 30.01 0.53
CA LEU A 514 -13.63 29.95 1.61
C LEU A 514 -12.90 28.60 1.61
N MET A 515 -11.60 28.63 1.85
CA MET A 515 -10.70 27.45 1.87
C MET A 515 -10.51 26.71 0.54
N SER A 516 -11.07 27.18 -0.58
CA SER A 516 -10.85 26.57 -1.90
C SER A 516 -9.37 26.50 -2.26
N CYS A 517 -8.65 27.61 -2.11
CA CYS A 517 -7.22 27.68 -2.42
C CYS A 517 -6.40 26.78 -1.50
N GLN A 518 -6.71 26.78 -0.20
CA GLN A 518 -6.04 25.96 0.80
C GLN A 518 -6.24 24.47 0.54
N SER A 519 -7.45 24.06 0.12
CA SER A 519 -7.73 22.66 -0.23
C SER A 519 -6.99 22.24 -1.50
N ILE A 520 -7.13 23.00 -2.60
CA ILE A 520 -6.51 22.68 -3.89
C ILE A 520 -4.98 22.66 -3.79
N GLU A 521 -4.38 23.67 -3.15
CA GLU A 521 -2.93 23.69 -2.94
C GLU A 521 -2.47 22.61 -1.96
N GLY A 522 -3.31 22.26 -0.98
CA GLY A 522 -3.09 21.14 -0.06
C GLY A 522 -2.95 19.81 -0.80
N TYR A 523 -3.87 19.52 -1.72
CA TYR A 523 -3.83 18.30 -2.55
C TYR A 523 -2.66 18.29 -3.53
N ILE A 524 -2.35 19.44 -4.13
CA ILE A 524 -1.18 19.60 -5.01
C ILE A 524 0.11 19.31 -4.24
N ASN A 525 0.31 19.93 -3.07
CA ASN A 525 1.48 19.71 -2.23
C ASN A 525 1.55 18.25 -1.74
N LEU A 526 0.41 17.64 -1.41
CA LEU A 526 0.35 16.23 -1.02
C LEU A 526 0.90 15.31 -2.13
N LEU A 527 0.46 15.53 -3.37
CA LEU A 527 0.92 14.75 -4.52
C LEU A 527 2.42 14.93 -4.80
N GLU A 528 2.98 16.13 -4.63
CA GLU A 528 4.43 16.36 -4.78
C GLU A 528 5.29 15.51 -3.84
N ASN A 529 4.74 15.16 -2.67
CA ASN A 529 5.46 14.42 -1.65
C ASN A 529 5.27 12.90 -1.73
N ILE A 530 4.18 12.44 -2.35
CA ILE A 530 3.80 11.02 -2.35
C ILE A 530 4.04 10.35 -3.69
N VAL A 531 3.79 11.04 -4.80
CA VAL A 531 3.81 10.42 -6.13
C VAL A 531 5.20 10.55 -6.75
N HIS A 532 5.81 9.40 -7.01
CA HIS A 532 7.06 9.29 -7.75
C HIS A 532 6.77 8.87 -9.19
N PHE A 533 7.13 9.75 -10.13
CA PHE A 533 6.87 9.48 -11.54
C PHE A 533 8.01 8.68 -12.17
N PRO A 534 7.69 7.67 -13.02
CA PRO A 534 8.69 6.93 -13.78
C PRO A 534 9.36 7.82 -14.85
N SER A 535 10.43 7.33 -15.49
CA SER A 535 11.27 8.14 -16.40
C SER A 535 10.55 8.60 -17.67
N GLU A 536 9.57 7.84 -18.13
CA GLU A 536 8.76 8.15 -19.31
C GLU A 536 7.68 9.21 -19.02
N ALA A 537 7.39 9.51 -17.75
CA ALA A 537 6.36 10.47 -17.36
C ALA A 537 6.91 11.90 -17.24
N VAL A 538 6.21 12.86 -17.86
CA VAL A 538 6.50 14.30 -17.76
C VAL A 538 6.28 14.76 -16.32
N LYS A 539 7.16 15.61 -15.80
CA LYS A 539 6.95 16.24 -14.50
C LYS A 539 5.87 17.33 -14.62
N PRO A 540 4.76 17.25 -13.88
CA PRO A 540 3.70 18.28 -13.89
C PRO A 540 4.22 19.64 -13.45
N ASN A 541 3.66 20.71 -14.00
CA ASN A 541 4.01 22.08 -13.61
C ASN A 541 2.96 22.63 -12.64
N LEU A 542 3.11 22.26 -11.38
CA LEU A 542 2.16 22.59 -10.31
C LEU A 542 2.12 24.08 -9.95
N ARG A 543 3.10 24.86 -10.42
CA ARG A 543 3.18 26.32 -10.18
C ARG A 543 2.39 27.15 -11.18
N GLU A 544 2.03 26.58 -12.33
CA GLU A 544 1.31 27.28 -13.41
C GLU A 544 -0.22 27.17 -13.31
N VAL A 545 -0.75 26.49 -12.29
CA VAL A 545 -2.20 26.38 -12.10
C VAL A 545 -2.82 27.78 -11.98
N PRO A 546 -3.76 28.16 -12.88
CA PRO A 546 -4.40 29.47 -12.89
C PRO A 546 -5.04 29.83 -11.54
N SER A 547 -4.88 31.07 -11.07
CA SER A 547 -5.38 31.51 -9.76
C SER A 547 -6.91 31.40 -9.65
N ASN A 548 -7.64 31.62 -10.74
CA ASN A 548 -9.10 31.47 -10.77
C ASN A 548 -9.57 30.04 -10.46
N LEU A 549 -8.79 29.01 -10.81
CA LEU A 549 -9.11 27.62 -10.47
C LEU A 549 -8.82 27.32 -9.00
N LYS A 550 -7.88 28.04 -8.39
CA LYS A 550 -7.53 27.88 -6.97
C LYS A 550 -8.50 28.62 -6.05
N GLU A 551 -8.93 29.82 -6.43
CA GLU A 551 -9.71 30.72 -5.58
C GLU A 551 -11.21 30.42 -5.52
N GLN A 552 -11.71 29.51 -6.37
CA GLN A 552 -13.14 29.21 -6.45
C GLN A 552 -13.40 27.72 -6.66
N TRP A 553 -14.45 27.22 -6.03
CA TRP A 553 -14.98 25.90 -6.37
C TRP A 553 -15.66 25.95 -7.74
N GLN A 554 -15.73 24.80 -8.40
CA GLN A 554 -16.31 24.65 -9.75
C GLN A 554 -17.85 24.64 -9.73
N TRP A 555 -18.46 25.62 -9.06
CA TRP A 555 -19.92 25.74 -8.88
C TRP A 555 -20.70 25.67 -10.20
N HIS A 556 -20.18 26.30 -11.26
CA HIS A 556 -20.86 26.41 -12.55
C HIS A 556 -21.13 25.08 -13.24
N HIS A 557 -20.31 24.04 -12.99
CA HIS A 557 -20.56 22.69 -13.49
C HIS A 557 -21.73 21.99 -12.77
N PHE A 558 -22.14 22.51 -11.62
CA PHE A 558 -23.21 21.98 -10.80
C PHE A 558 -24.47 22.87 -10.83
N GLU A 559 -24.38 24.13 -11.26
CA GLU A 559 -25.49 25.12 -11.26
C GLU A 559 -26.75 24.61 -11.97
N ASN A 560 -26.62 23.94 -13.10
CA ASN A 560 -27.75 23.35 -13.84
C ASN A 560 -28.33 22.08 -13.20
N LEU A 561 -27.58 21.46 -12.28
CA LEU A 561 -27.92 20.23 -11.56
C LEU A 561 -28.48 20.53 -10.15
N THR A 562 -28.54 21.83 -9.76
CA THR A 562 -28.82 22.28 -8.39
C THR A 562 -30.24 22.06 -7.87
N SER A 563 -31.19 21.62 -8.70
CA SER A 563 -32.54 21.24 -8.24
C SER A 563 -32.54 19.98 -7.38
N THR A 564 -31.41 19.26 -7.34
CA THR A 564 -31.32 17.88 -6.82
C THR A 564 -30.08 17.68 -5.94
N PHE A 565 -29.56 18.71 -5.26
CA PHE A 565 -28.60 18.48 -4.18
C PHE A 565 -29.36 17.77 -3.05
N TYR A 566 -29.07 16.48 -2.86
CA TYR A 566 -29.77 15.64 -1.91
C TYR A 566 -29.30 15.96 -0.50
N ILE A 567 -30.21 16.49 0.33
CA ILE A 567 -29.94 16.85 1.73
C ILE A 567 -29.82 15.59 2.62
N GLU A 568 -30.18 14.41 2.11
CA GLU A 568 -30.15 13.12 2.83
C GLU A 568 -28.75 12.44 2.82
N GLU A 569 -27.66 13.18 2.98
CA GLU A 569 -26.30 12.62 3.08
C GLU A 569 -26.16 11.69 4.30
N ASP A 570 -26.67 12.11 5.46
CA ASP A 570 -26.53 11.38 6.74
C ASP A 570 -27.27 10.03 6.76
N SER A 571 -28.51 9.97 6.27
CA SER A 571 -29.29 8.72 6.25
C SER A 571 -28.67 7.67 5.33
N ARG A 572 -27.99 8.12 4.28
CA ARG A 572 -27.38 7.27 3.26
C ARG A 572 -26.03 6.72 3.72
N GLU A 573 -25.25 7.50 4.44
CA GLU A 573 -23.99 7.02 5.06
C GLU A 573 -24.28 5.90 6.08
N GLU A 574 -25.34 6.05 6.89
CA GLU A 574 -25.77 5.01 7.82
C GLU A 574 -26.27 3.73 7.15
N GLN A 575 -27.05 3.86 6.07
CA GLN A 575 -27.53 2.72 5.28
C GLN A 575 -26.37 1.93 4.68
N ILE A 576 -25.27 2.60 4.34
CA ILE A 576 -24.10 1.95 3.72
C ILE A 576 -23.27 1.19 4.72
N LEU A 577 -23.07 1.75 5.91
CA LEU A 577 -22.45 1.00 6.99
C LEU A 577 -23.31 -0.21 7.38
N GLN A 578 -24.63 -0.07 7.43
CA GLN A 578 -25.55 -1.21 7.65
C GLN A 578 -25.45 -2.25 6.53
N LYS A 579 -25.42 -1.83 5.26
CA LYS A 579 -25.23 -2.73 4.11
C LYS A 579 -23.90 -3.47 4.21
N TYR A 580 -22.82 -2.77 4.55
CA TYR A 580 -21.50 -3.37 4.73
C TYR A 580 -21.48 -4.37 5.88
N GLU A 581 -22.02 -4.00 7.05
CA GLU A 581 -22.11 -4.87 8.23
C GLU A 581 -22.91 -6.14 7.90
N THR A 582 -24.06 -6.00 7.24
CA THR A 582 -24.92 -7.14 6.86
C THR A 582 -24.28 -8.04 5.81
N GLU A 583 -23.62 -7.49 4.78
CA GLU A 583 -22.85 -8.27 3.81
C GLU A 583 -21.68 -8.99 4.48
N TRP A 584 -20.96 -8.31 5.38
CA TRP A 584 -19.84 -8.89 6.13
C TRP A 584 -20.31 -10.06 7.02
N LEU A 585 -21.37 -9.86 7.80
CA LEU A 585 -22.00 -10.89 8.65
C LEU A 585 -22.55 -12.06 7.80
N ARG A 586 -23.13 -11.80 6.63
CA ARG A 586 -23.58 -12.86 5.72
C ARG A 586 -22.42 -13.69 5.19
N THR A 587 -21.31 -13.06 4.78
CA THR A 587 -20.13 -13.80 4.34
C THR A 587 -19.53 -14.68 5.43
N GLU A 588 -19.60 -14.28 6.70
CA GLU A 588 -19.18 -15.11 7.85
C GLU A 588 -20.15 -16.28 8.11
N THR A 589 -21.45 -16.03 8.02
CA THR A 589 -22.49 -17.03 8.33
C THR A 589 -22.66 -18.07 7.20
N GLU A 590 -22.57 -17.64 5.94
CA GLU A 590 -22.58 -18.51 4.74
C GLU A 590 -21.24 -19.24 4.55
N GLY A 591 -20.14 -18.71 5.09
CA GLY A 591 -18.83 -19.37 5.15
C GLY A 591 -18.79 -20.65 6.00
N HIS A 592 -19.78 -20.87 6.86
CA HIS A 592 -19.94 -22.14 7.59
C HIS A 592 -20.74 -23.21 6.83
N ASN A 593 -21.51 -22.85 5.80
CA ASN A 593 -22.50 -23.76 5.19
C ASN A 593 -22.51 -23.81 3.65
N SER A 594 -21.54 -23.20 2.95
CA SER A 594 -21.48 -23.28 1.49
C SER A 594 -20.05 -23.50 0.96
N ASN A 595 -19.88 -24.55 0.15
CA ASN A 595 -18.65 -24.92 -0.57
C ASN A 595 -18.31 -23.94 -1.72
N LEU A 596 -18.65 -22.65 -1.62
CA LEU A 596 -18.39 -21.70 -2.71
C LEU A 596 -18.27 -20.24 -2.22
N SER A 597 -17.24 -19.92 -1.43
CA SER A 597 -16.74 -18.53 -1.27
C SER A 597 -15.34 -18.49 -0.62
N TYR A 598 -14.31 -18.68 -1.44
CA TYR A 598 -12.90 -18.81 -1.06
C TYR A 598 -12.21 -17.44 -0.95
N SER A 599 -12.67 -16.53 -0.08
CA SER A 599 -12.02 -15.20 0.05
C SER A 599 -11.94 -14.58 1.45
N ARG A 600 -12.52 -15.17 2.49
CA ARG A 600 -12.42 -14.61 3.85
C ARG A 600 -12.11 -15.59 4.98
N VAL A 601 -12.21 -16.91 4.75
CA VAL A 601 -11.87 -17.92 5.76
C VAL A 601 -10.36 -18.03 6.01
N ASP A 602 -9.52 -17.39 5.18
CA ASP A 602 -8.08 -17.55 5.27
C ASP A 602 -7.43 -16.92 6.52
N GLU A 603 -7.95 -15.85 7.13
CA GLU A 603 -7.09 -15.10 8.09
C GLU A 603 -6.94 -15.69 9.49
N VAL A 604 -7.91 -16.46 9.97
CA VAL A 604 -7.76 -17.21 11.24
C VAL A 604 -7.17 -18.60 10.99
N PHE A 605 -7.43 -19.17 9.81
CA PHE A 605 -6.87 -20.45 9.38
C PHE A 605 -5.36 -20.35 9.03
N VAL A 606 -4.91 -19.16 8.62
CA VAL A 606 -3.51 -18.80 8.36
C VAL A 606 -2.59 -19.11 9.56
N SER A 607 -2.99 -18.92 10.82
CA SER A 607 -2.06 -19.24 11.92
C SER A 607 -1.85 -20.74 12.15
N MET A 608 -2.83 -21.61 11.82
CA MET A 608 -2.73 -23.06 12.03
C MET A 608 -2.25 -23.80 10.78
N VAL A 609 -2.69 -23.38 9.59
CA VAL A 609 -2.19 -23.89 8.32
C VAL A 609 -0.73 -23.50 8.11
N TRP A 610 -0.23 -22.38 8.65
CA TRP A 610 1.18 -22.05 8.46
C TRP A 610 2.13 -22.99 9.18
N GLU A 611 1.71 -23.62 10.29
CA GLU A 611 2.51 -24.69 10.88
C GLU A 611 2.42 -25.99 10.09
N GLU A 612 1.24 -26.33 9.55
CA GLU A 612 1.08 -27.50 8.69
C GLU A 612 1.76 -27.32 7.34
N GLU A 613 1.76 -26.13 6.76
CA GLU A 613 2.38 -25.79 5.48
C GLU A 613 3.88 -25.66 5.62
N LYS A 614 4.41 -25.14 6.75
CA LYS A 614 5.85 -25.29 7.07
C LYS A 614 6.22 -26.75 7.29
N LYS A 615 5.33 -27.57 7.87
CA LYS A 615 5.55 -29.02 8.01
C LYS A 615 5.46 -29.74 6.66
N ILE A 616 4.57 -29.32 5.75
CA ILE A 616 4.44 -29.83 4.38
C ILE A 616 5.61 -29.36 3.52
N GLU A 617 6.09 -28.14 3.68
CA GLU A 617 7.27 -27.59 3.02
C GLU A 617 8.52 -28.31 3.53
N MET A 618 8.69 -28.46 4.84
CA MET A 618 9.77 -29.28 5.41
C MET A 618 9.65 -30.75 4.99
N ALA A 619 8.44 -31.30 4.88
CA ALA A 619 8.21 -32.65 4.41
C ALA A 619 8.45 -32.80 2.90
N ASN A 620 8.13 -31.79 2.08
CA ASN A 620 8.35 -31.78 0.64
C ASN A 620 9.82 -31.53 0.31
N ILE A 621 10.50 -30.64 1.03
CA ILE A 621 11.95 -30.45 0.96
C ILE A 621 12.64 -31.74 1.41
N LYS A 622 12.18 -32.37 2.50
CA LYS A 622 12.70 -33.66 2.95
C LYS A 622 12.40 -34.78 1.95
N ARG A 623 11.22 -34.80 1.33
CA ARG A 623 10.82 -35.78 0.30
C ARG A 623 11.58 -35.55 -1.00
N LEU A 624 11.88 -34.31 -1.38
CA LEU A 624 12.72 -33.96 -2.52
C LEU A 624 14.18 -34.29 -2.26
N LEU A 625 14.69 -34.08 -1.04
CA LEU A 625 16.00 -34.55 -0.60
C LEU A 625 16.07 -36.08 -0.57
N GLU A 626 15.01 -36.75 -0.10
CA GLU A 626 14.88 -38.20 -0.13
C GLU A 626 14.74 -38.71 -1.58
N GLU A 627 14.03 -38.02 -2.47
CA GLU A 627 13.90 -38.36 -3.89
C GLU A 627 15.18 -38.10 -4.68
N ASP A 628 15.88 -36.99 -4.43
CA ASP A 628 17.20 -36.71 -5.03
C ASP A 628 18.24 -37.70 -4.45
N GLU A 629 18.16 -38.08 -3.16
CA GLU A 629 18.97 -39.18 -2.59
C GLU A 629 18.59 -40.55 -3.17
N LEU A 630 17.31 -40.83 -3.44
CA LEU A 630 16.82 -42.09 -4.01
C LEU A 630 17.15 -42.20 -5.51
N LYS A 631 17.10 -41.09 -6.25
CA LYS A 631 17.51 -40.99 -7.67
C LYS A 631 19.03 -41.09 -7.82
N GLN A 632 19.80 -40.53 -6.87
CA GLN A 632 21.24 -40.81 -6.76
C GLN A 632 21.55 -42.27 -6.33
N ARG A 633 20.57 -42.98 -5.74
CA ARG A 633 20.67 -44.43 -5.45
C ARG A 633 20.25 -45.32 -6.63
N THR A 634 19.61 -44.79 -7.67
CA THR A 634 19.14 -45.57 -8.83
C THR A 634 19.98 -45.30 -10.08
N GLU A 635 21.04 -46.10 -10.25
CA GLU A 635 21.36 -46.60 -11.59
C GLU A 635 20.30 -47.66 -11.89
N GLN A 636 19.38 -47.40 -12.82
CA GLN A 636 18.60 -48.49 -13.42
C GLN A 636 19.26 -48.89 -14.75
N PRO A 637 19.83 -50.10 -14.85
CA PRO A 637 19.63 -50.87 -16.08
C PRO A 637 18.12 -51.16 -16.21
N HIS A 638 17.63 -51.22 -17.44
CA HIS A 638 16.22 -51.49 -17.75
C HIS A 638 15.67 -52.64 -16.91
N GLY A 639 14.80 -52.30 -15.96
CA GLY A 639 14.07 -53.28 -15.16
C GLY A 639 13.07 -54.03 -16.03
N THR A 640 12.88 -55.32 -15.74
CA THR A 640 11.87 -56.16 -16.38
C THR A 640 10.48 -55.52 -16.24
N TRP A 641 9.63 -55.68 -17.25
CA TRP A 641 8.29 -55.07 -17.33
C TRP A 641 7.43 -55.30 -16.07
N GLU A 642 7.65 -56.38 -15.32
CA GLU A 642 6.95 -56.67 -14.06
C GLU A 642 7.36 -55.77 -12.89
N GLU A 643 8.60 -55.28 -12.85
CA GLU A 643 9.04 -54.28 -11.86
C GLU A 643 8.51 -52.89 -12.19
N VAL A 644 8.44 -52.53 -13.47
CA VAL A 644 7.80 -51.30 -13.94
C VAL A 644 6.30 -51.33 -13.61
N TYR A 645 5.63 -52.46 -13.84
CA TYR A 645 4.21 -52.61 -13.49
C TYR A 645 3.96 -52.60 -11.98
N ARG A 646 4.82 -53.23 -11.16
CA ARG A 646 4.70 -53.17 -9.69
C ARG A 646 4.96 -51.77 -9.14
N ASN A 647 5.93 -51.04 -9.69
CA ASN A 647 6.24 -49.67 -9.27
C ASN A 647 5.18 -48.68 -9.77
N ALA A 648 4.64 -48.87 -10.98
CA ALA A 648 3.47 -48.14 -11.48
C ALA A 648 2.24 -48.39 -10.61
N LYS A 649 1.98 -49.63 -10.19
CA LYS A 649 0.85 -49.98 -9.31
C LYS A 649 1.05 -49.51 -7.87
N LYS A 650 2.30 -49.37 -7.39
CA LYS A 650 2.62 -48.72 -6.10
C LYS A 650 2.49 -47.20 -6.19
N ALA A 651 2.89 -46.59 -7.30
CA ALA A 651 2.71 -45.16 -7.55
C ALA A 651 1.24 -44.80 -7.75
N ASP A 652 0.45 -45.66 -8.41
CA ASP A 652 -1.01 -45.51 -8.52
C ASP A 652 -1.72 -45.67 -7.18
N ARG A 653 -1.21 -46.54 -6.29
CA ARG A 653 -1.74 -46.65 -4.92
C ARG A 653 -1.35 -45.45 -4.05
N ALA A 654 -0.17 -44.87 -4.25
CA ALA A 654 0.23 -43.61 -3.61
C ALA A 654 -0.47 -42.37 -4.21
N LYS A 655 -0.97 -42.47 -5.44
CA LYS A 655 -1.84 -41.49 -6.11
C LYS A 655 -3.22 -41.39 -5.46
N ASN A 656 -3.72 -42.47 -4.86
CA ASN A 656 -5.04 -42.47 -4.20
C ASN A 656 -5.07 -41.72 -2.85
N GLU A 657 -3.92 -41.32 -2.30
CA GLU A 657 -3.86 -40.39 -1.15
C GLU A 657 -3.80 -38.91 -1.58
N LEU A 658 -3.68 -38.64 -2.89
CA LEU A 658 -3.67 -37.31 -3.49
C LEU A 658 -4.80 -37.22 -4.52
N HIS A 659 -6.02 -36.96 -4.05
CA HIS A 659 -7.17 -36.66 -4.91
C HIS A 659 -7.06 -35.34 -5.71
N GLU A 660 -5.85 -34.82 -5.92
CA GLU A 660 -5.57 -33.50 -6.50
C GLU A 660 -4.54 -33.57 -7.65
N ARG A 661 -4.78 -34.39 -8.67
CA ARG A 661 -4.16 -34.10 -9.98
C ARG A 661 -5.20 -33.43 -10.85
N ASP A 662 -4.91 -32.20 -11.24
CA ASP A 662 -5.72 -31.43 -12.18
C ASP A 662 -5.76 -32.18 -13.52
N ASP A 663 -6.95 -32.53 -14.01
CA ASP A 663 -7.14 -33.20 -15.32
C ASP A 663 -6.44 -32.44 -16.46
N ARG A 664 -6.27 -31.12 -16.29
CA ARG A 664 -5.57 -30.22 -17.22
C ARG A 664 -4.07 -30.50 -17.34
N GLU A 665 -3.43 -31.10 -16.33
CA GLU A 665 -2.02 -31.51 -16.42
C GLU A 665 -1.84 -32.59 -17.50
N LEU A 666 -2.79 -33.52 -17.59
CA LEU A 666 -2.78 -34.58 -18.59
C LEU A 666 -3.02 -34.01 -19.99
N GLU A 667 -3.97 -33.09 -20.14
CA GLU A 667 -4.25 -32.41 -21.42
C GLU A 667 -3.01 -31.67 -21.96
N ARG A 668 -2.24 -31.01 -21.08
CA ARG A 668 -1.01 -30.28 -21.44
C ARG A 668 0.09 -31.18 -22.01
N THR A 669 0.22 -32.40 -21.51
CA THR A 669 1.24 -33.34 -22.02
C THR A 669 0.99 -33.79 -23.46
N GLY A 670 -0.24 -33.65 -23.97
CA GLY A 670 -0.61 -33.96 -25.35
C GLY A 670 -0.52 -32.80 -26.33
N GLN A 671 -0.26 -31.56 -25.88
CA GLN A 671 -0.23 -30.36 -26.72
C GLN A 671 1.18 -30.04 -27.24
N PRO A 672 1.33 -29.42 -28.43
CA PRO A 672 2.65 -29.02 -28.94
C PRO A 672 3.21 -27.77 -28.24
N LEU A 673 2.35 -26.96 -27.61
CA LEU A 673 2.66 -25.65 -27.01
C LEU A 673 2.09 -25.57 -25.58
N CYS A 674 2.84 -24.92 -24.68
CA CYS A 674 2.34 -24.44 -23.40
C CYS A 674 2.81 -23.00 -23.16
N ILE A 675 1.89 -22.10 -22.78
CA ILE A 675 2.16 -20.68 -22.52
C ILE A 675 2.17 -20.43 -21.01
N TYR A 676 3.27 -19.91 -20.48
CA TYR A 676 3.41 -19.61 -19.05
C TYR A 676 3.00 -18.16 -18.74
N GLU A 677 2.26 -17.97 -17.65
CA GLU A 677 1.81 -16.67 -17.18
C GLU A 677 2.45 -16.32 -15.84
N PRO A 678 3.55 -15.54 -15.80
CA PRO A 678 4.17 -15.11 -14.56
C PRO A 678 3.29 -14.13 -13.79
N TYR A 679 3.24 -14.30 -12.47
CA TYR A 679 2.48 -13.42 -11.58
C TYR A 679 3.05 -13.33 -10.17
N PHE A 680 2.76 -12.22 -9.47
CA PHE A 680 3.33 -11.92 -8.14
C PHE A 680 2.39 -12.17 -6.96
N GLY A 681 1.07 -12.16 -7.18
CA GLY A 681 0.12 -12.47 -6.12
C GLY A 681 -1.34 -12.28 -6.52
N GLU A 682 -2.20 -12.24 -5.51
CA GLU A 682 -3.65 -12.41 -5.64
C GLU A 682 -4.34 -11.38 -6.53
N GLY A 683 -3.82 -10.15 -6.57
CA GLY A 683 -4.40 -9.08 -7.38
C GLY A 683 -4.37 -9.39 -8.88
N THR A 684 -3.47 -10.29 -9.30
CA THR A 684 -3.32 -10.70 -10.71
C THR A 684 -4.25 -11.85 -11.12
N TRP A 685 -4.76 -12.63 -10.16
CA TRP A 685 -5.53 -13.85 -10.45
C TRP A 685 -6.68 -13.66 -11.44
N PRO A 686 -7.45 -12.55 -11.40
CA PRO A 686 -8.55 -12.34 -12.34
C PRO A 686 -8.11 -12.18 -13.81
N PHE A 687 -6.83 -11.91 -14.08
CA PHE A 687 -6.28 -11.72 -15.42
C PHE A 687 -5.64 -12.98 -16.02
N LEU A 688 -5.49 -14.03 -15.22
CA LEU A 688 -4.84 -15.27 -15.61
C LEU A 688 -5.83 -16.24 -16.23
N HIS A 689 -5.38 -16.97 -17.25
CA HIS A 689 -6.20 -17.95 -17.95
C HIS A 689 -6.39 -19.22 -17.11
N GLN A 690 -7.47 -19.94 -17.40
CA GLN A 690 -7.82 -21.23 -16.79
C GLN A 690 -7.90 -22.36 -17.81
N THR A 691 -7.49 -22.12 -19.06
CA THR A 691 -7.49 -23.15 -20.12
C THR A 691 -6.19 -23.97 -20.07
N SER A 692 -6.19 -25.17 -20.64
CA SER A 692 -5.02 -26.06 -20.62
C SER A 692 -3.83 -25.53 -21.42
N LEU A 693 -4.02 -24.63 -22.38
CA LEU A 693 -2.91 -24.00 -23.12
C LEU A 693 -2.01 -23.14 -22.20
N TYR A 694 -2.57 -22.59 -21.11
CA TYR A 694 -1.86 -21.69 -20.21
C TYR A 694 -1.55 -22.36 -18.87
N ARG A 695 -0.43 -21.97 -18.26
CA ARG A 695 -0.05 -22.40 -16.92
C ARG A 695 0.53 -21.23 -16.12
N GLY A 696 -0.01 -20.97 -14.94
CA GLY A 696 0.50 -19.89 -14.09
C GLY A 696 1.86 -20.23 -13.49
N ILE A 697 2.70 -19.22 -13.30
CA ILE A 697 3.94 -19.32 -12.53
C ILE A 697 3.98 -18.23 -11.46
N GLY A 698 3.87 -18.64 -10.21
CA GLY A 698 3.92 -17.75 -9.05
C GLY A 698 5.37 -17.37 -8.74
N MET A 699 5.66 -16.08 -8.81
CA MET A 699 6.98 -15.50 -8.49
C MET A 699 7.24 -15.46 -6.98
N ALA A 700 6.18 -15.49 -6.17
CA ALA A 700 6.24 -15.59 -4.72
C ALA A 700 5.66 -16.93 -4.26
N THR A 701 6.23 -17.48 -3.18
CA THR A 701 5.71 -18.70 -2.54
C THR A 701 4.30 -18.51 -1.98
N ARG A 702 3.98 -17.28 -1.56
CA ARG A 702 2.67 -16.85 -1.04
C ARG A 702 1.82 -16.21 -2.14
N GLY A 703 0.50 -16.41 -2.08
CA GLY A 703 -0.44 -15.80 -3.04
C GLY A 703 -0.61 -16.59 -4.34
N ARG A 704 -0.35 -17.91 -4.31
CA ARG A 704 -0.65 -18.83 -5.42
C ARG A 704 -2.14 -19.13 -5.49
N ARG A 705 -2.66 -19.34 -6.71
CA ARG A 705 -4.08 -19.66 -6.92
C ARG A 705 -4.42 -21.00 -6.25
N PRO A 706 -5.35 -21.02 -5.29
CA PRO A 706 -5.76 -22.26 -4.63
C PRO A 706 -6.37 -23.25 -5.64
N GLY A 707 -5.98 -24.52 -5.55
CA GLY A 707 -6.55 -25.60 -6.36
C GLY A 707 -6.19 -25.60 -7.86
N LEU A 708 -5.23 -24.78 -8.30
CA LEU A 708 -4.71 -24.79 -9.68
C LEU A 708 -3.27 -25.30 -9.73
N ASP A 709 -2.91 -26.00 -10.82
CA ASP A 709 -1.55 -26.52 -11.08
C ASP A 709 -0.56 -25.43 -11.55
N ASP A 710 -0.43 -24.38 -10.75
CA ASP A 710 0.54 -23.30 -10.94
C ASP A 710 1.94 -23.69 -10.43
N ILE A 711 2.98 -23.29 -11.16
CA ILE A 711 4.36 -23.56 -10.80
C ILE A 711 4.84 -22.55 -9.76
N ASP A 712 5.51 -23.03 -8.72
CA ASP A 712 6.24 -22.17 -7.78
C ASP A 712 7.65 -21.89 -8.31
N ALA A 713 7.89 -20.66 -8.76
CA ALA A 713 9.18 -20.24 -9.29
C ALA A 713 10.30 -20.26 -8.23
N SER A 714 9.97 -19.87 -6.99
CA SER A 714 10.93 -19.76 -5.88
C SER A 714 11.41 -21.13 -5.39
N SER A 715 10.53 -22.14 -5.42
CA SER A 715 10.91 -23.53 -5.12
C SER A 715 11.93 -24.10 -6.13
N ARG A 716 11.87 -23.63 -7.38
CA ARG A 716 12.73 -24.11 -8.47
C ARG A 716 14.02 -23.33 -8.59
N LEU A 717 13.96 -22.02 -8.39
CA LEU A 717 15.11 -21.14 -8.48
C LEU A 717 15.27 -20.45 -7.13
N PRO A 718 16.11 -20.98 -6.23
CA PRO A 718 16.28 -20.43 -4.89
C PRO A 718 16.67 -18.95 -4.87
N LEU A 719 17.26 -18.42 -5.95
CA LEU A 719 17.55 -17.01 -6.14
C LEU A 719 16.30 -16.13 -5.96
N LEU A 720 15.12 -16.60 -6.36
CA LEU A 720 13.86 -15.86 -6.27
C LEU A 720 13.25 -15.85 -4.85
N ASN A 721 13.80 -16.63 -3.90
CA ASN A 721 13.45 -16.47 -2.49
C ASN A 721 13.98 -15.16 -1.91
N ASP A 722 15.04 -14.59 -2.49
CA ASP A 722 15.51 -13.26 -2.16
C ASP A 722 14.62 -12.21 -2.85
N ILE A 723 13.95 -11.40 -2.03
CA ILE A 723 13.06 -10.32 -2.47
C ILE A 723 13.82 -9.38 -3.41
N TYR A 724 15.11 -9.12 -3.14
CA TYR A 724 15.93 -8.25 -3.96
C TYR A 724 16.00 -8.72 -5.42
N TYR A 725 16.37 -9.99 -5.66
CA TYR A 725 16.46 -10.50 -7.03
C TYR A 725 15.10 -10.81 -7.66
N ARG A 726 14.11 -11.20 -6.86
CA ARG A 726 12.76 -11.41 -7.36
C ARG A 726 12.19 -10.13 -7.97
N ASP A 727 12.36 -9.00 -7.29
CA ASP A 727 11.85 -7.72 -7.78
C ASP A 727 12.74 -7.17 -8.91
N LEU A 728 14.06 -7.35 -8.83
CA LEU A 728 15.03 -6.93 -9.84
C LEU A 728 14.81 -7.61 -11.21
N LEU A 729 14.57 -8.92 -11.19
CA LEU A 729 14.34 -9.72 -12.41
C LEU A 729 12.88 -9.61 -12.89
N GLY A 730 11.94 -9.32 -11.99
CA GLY A 730 10.52 -9.23 -12.33
C GLY A 730 10.00 -10.51 -12.97
N GLU A 731 9.11 -10.38 -13.96
CA GLU A 731 8.56 -11.52 -14.72
C GLU A 731 9.65 -12.33 -15.46
N TYR A 732 10.79 -11.70 -15.77
CA TYR A 732 11.91 -12.36 -16.45
C TYR A 732 12.49 -13.51 -15.61
N GLY A 733 12.39 -13.44 -14.28
CA GLY A 733 12.82 -14.53 -13.38
C GLY A 733 12.09 -15.84 -13.64
N ALA A 734 10.87 -15.80 -14.21
CA ALA A 734 10.14 -16.99 -14.61
C ALA A 734 10.87 -17.80 -15.69
N PHE A 735 11.58 -17.13 -16.61
CA PHE A 735 12.32 -17.80 -17.68
C PHE A 735 13.43 -18.67 -17.09
N PHE A 736 14.16 -18.13 -16.13
CA PHE A 736 15.20 -18.84 -15.39
C PHE A 736 14.64 -20.00 -14.55
N ALA A 737 13.50 -19.80 -13.88
CA ALA A 737 12.86 -20.83 -13.08
C ALA A 737 12.34 -22.02 -13.91
N ILE A 738 11.77 -21.75 -15.10
CA ILE A 738 11.32 -22.79 -16.02
C ILE A 738 12.50 -23.50 -16.69
N ALA A 739 13.52 -22.76 -17.11
CA ALA A 739 14.70 -23.34 -17.76
C ALA A 739 15.53 -24.23 -16.82
N ASN A 740 15.55 -23.92 -15.51
CA ASN A 740 16.23 -24.76 -14.54
C ASN A 740 15.57 -26.16 -14.49
N ARG A 741 16.25 -27.22 -14.93
CA ARG A 741 15.72 -28.59 -15.02
C ARG A 741 14.40 -28.66 -15.80
N ILE A 742 14.39 -28.07 -17.00
CA ILE A 742 13.20 -27.90 -17.85
C ILE A 742 12.47 -29.21 -18.16
N ASP A 743 13.22 -30.30 -18.35
CA ASP A 743 12.77 -31.66 -18.63
C ASP A 743 11.80 -32.23 -17.58
N ARG A 744 11.87 -31.70 -16.35
CA ARG A 744 10.98 -32.11 -15.24
C ARG A 744 9.58 -31.48 -15.32
N ILE A 745 9.43 -30.35 -16.02
CA ILE A 745 8.19 -29.56 -16.02
C ILE A 745 7.59 -29.38 -17.40
N HIS A 746 8.44 -29.11 -18.39
CA HIS A 746 8.05 -28.75 -19.73
C HIS A 746 8.56 -29.80 -20.70
N LYS A 747 7.63 -30.52 -21.33
CA LYS A 747 7.93 -31.59 -22.29
C LYS A 747 7.45 -31.26 -23.71
N ASN A 748 6.82 -30.11 -23.88
CA ASN A 748 6.26 -29.66 -25.15
C ASN A 748 7.39 -29.17 -26.07
N ALA A 749 7.14 -29.24 -27.38
CA ALA A 749 8.12 -28.83 -28.39
C ALA A 749 8.26 -27.30 -28.49
N TRP A 750 7.22 -26.58 -28.09
CA TRP A 750 7.15 -25.12 -28.07
C TRP A 750 6.76 -24.61 -26.69
N ILE A 751 7.31 -23.46 -26.35
CA ILE A 751 7.11 -22.75 -25.10
C ILE A 751 6.73 -21.30 -25.38
N GLY A 752 5.76 -20.79 -24.63
CA GLY A 752 5.37 -19.39 -24.68
C GLY A 752 5.35 -18.74 -23.32
N PHE A 753 5.31 -17.41 -23.33
CA PHE A 753 5.10 -16.58 -22.17
C PHE A 753 4.09 -15.48 -22.48
N GLN A 754 3.31 -15.11 -21.47
CA GLN A 754 2.38 -14.00 -21.54
C GLN A 754 2.36 -13.27 -20.19
N SER A 755 2.72 -11.99 -20.17
CA SER A 755 2.46 -11.15 -19.00
C SER A 755 0.96 -11.09 -18.73
N TRP A 756 0.57 -11.21 -17.46
CA TRP A 756 -0.81 -11.00 -17.02
C TRP A 756 -1.34 -9.61 -17.39
N ARG A 757 -0.44 -8.63 -17.58
CA ARG A 757 -0.79 -7.27 -18.02
C ARG A 757 -1.31 -7.24 -19.46
N ALA A 758 -0.90 -8.17 -20.32
CA ALA A 758 -1.45 -8.27 -21.68
C ALA A 758 -2.97 -8.57 -21.63
N SER A 759 -3.40 -9.46 -20.73
CA SER A 759 -4.82 -9.73 -20.47
C SER A 759 -5.54 -8.50 -19.90
N ALA A 760 -4.91 -7.77 -18.97
CA ALA A 760 -5.50 -6.55 -18.40
C ALA A 760 -5.73 -5.46 -19.45
N MET A 761 -4.85 -5.37 -20.45
CA MET A 761 -4.97 -4.45 -21.58
C MET A 761 -5.86 -4.96 -22.72
N LYS A 762 -6.51 -6.13 -22.57
CA LYS A 762 -7.31 -6.81 -23.60
C LYS A 762 -6.52 -7.13 -24.88
N ALA A 763 -5.22 -7.37 -24.72
CA ALA A 763 -4.29 -7.76 -25.78
C ALA A 763 -3.92 -9.25 -25.71
N ASN A 764 -4.65 -10.07 -24.92
CA ASN A 764 -4.48 -11.52 -24.89
C ASN A 764 -5.00 -12.17 -26.18
N LEU A 765 -4.50 -13.37 -26.47
CA LEU A 765 -4.90 -14.14 -27.64
C LEU A 765 -6.37 -14.58 -27.52
N SER A 766 -7.13 -14.37 -28.59
CA SER A 766 -8.45 -14.99 -28.75
C SER A 766 -8.29 -16.47 -29.05
N ARG A 767 -9.35 -17.26 -28.82
CA ARG A 767 -9.36 -18.69 -29.20
C ARG A 767 -9.01 -18.92 -30.68
N ASN A 768 -9.38 -18.00 -31.56
CA ASN A 768 -9.02 -18.10 -32.99
C ASN A 768 -7.52 -17.88 -33.20
N ALA A 769 -6.93 -16.91 -32.51
CA ALA A 769 -5.49 -16.65 -32.59
C ALA A 769 -4.66 -17.78 -31.98
N GLU A 770 -5.12 -18.36 -30.87
CA GLU A 770 -4.52 -19.55 -30.26
C GLU A 770 -4.48 -20.73 -31.24
N LEU A 771 -5.61 -21.03 -31.90
CA LEU A 771 -5.71 -22.08 -32.90
C LEU A 771 -4.80 -21.82 -34.11
N ALA A 772 -4.74 -20.56 -34.58
CA ALA A 772 -3.87 -20.20 -35.70
C ALA A 772 -2.38 -20.44 -35.38
N ILE A 773 -1.94 -20.14 -34.15
CA ILE A 773 -0.57 -20.44 -33.69
C ILE A 773 -0.31 -21.94 -33.67
N LEU A 774 -1.24 -22.72 -33.10
CA LEU A 774 -1.12 -24.19 -33.04
C LEU A 774 -1.03 -24.79 -34.45
N GLU A 775 -1.91 -24.36 -35.37
CA GLU A 775 -1.90 -24.82 -36.77
C GLU A 775 -0.60 -24.44 -37.49
N ALA A 776 -0.07 -23.23 -37.25
CA ALA A 776 1.20 -22.80 -37.84
C ALA A 776 2.40 -23.61 -37.31
N ILE A 777 2.36 -24.00 -36.03
CA ILE A 777 3.36 -24.87 -35.38
C ILE A 777 3.29 -26.28 -35.96
N GLU A 778 2.10 -26.87 -36.03
CA GLU A 778 1.88 -28.24 -36.56
C GLU A 778 2.31 -28.35 -38.02
N ASN A 779 1.95 -27.34 -38.84
CA ASN A 779 2.32 -27.27 -40.25
C ASN A 779 3.77 -26.81 -40.49
N GLN A 780 4.54 -26.51 -39.43
CA GLN A 780 5.92 -25.99 -39.50
C GLN A 780 6.08 -24.77 -40.44
N LYS A 781 5.04 -23.94 -40.55
CA LYS A 781 4.90 -22.90 -41.58
C LYS A 781 6.07 -21.90 -41.60
N HIS A 782 6.57 -21.54 -40.41
CA HIS A 782 7.65 -20.57 -40.25
C HIS A 782 8.95 -21.16 -39.67
N GLY A 783 9.01 -22.48 -39.45
CA GLY A 783 10.17 -23.14 -38.86
C GLY A 783 10.53 -22.59 -37.48
N ASP A 784 11.77 -22.14 -37.31
CA ASP A 784 12.27 -21.52 -36.07
C ASP A 784 11.94 -20.02 -36.04
N ALA A 785 10.79 -19.71 -35.42
CA ALA A 785 10.22 -18.37 -35.39
C ALA A 785 9.84 -17.95 -33.97
N LEU A 786 10.04 -16.66 -33.69
CA LEU A 786 9.43 -15.93 -32.58
C LEU A 786 8.07 -15.42 -33.01
N TYR A 787 7.00 -16.03 -32.49
CA TYR A 787 5.65 -15.46 -32.60
C TYR A 787 5.43 -14.48 -31.45
N PHE A 788 4.91 -13.29 -31.73
CA PHE A 788 4.56 -12.31 -30.69
C PHE A 788 3.28 -11.55 -31.07
N TRP A 789 2.54 -11.04 -30.10
CA TRP A 789 1.24 -10.39 -30.35
C TRP A 789 1.05 -9.03 -29.67
N VAL A 790 1.85 -8.70 -28.65
CA VAL A 790 1.84 -7.36 -28.06
C VAL A 790 2.89 -6.49 -28.73
N ARG A 791 2.45 -5.36 -29.29
CA ARG A 791 3.26 -4.50 -30.16
C ARG A 791 3.73 -3.23 -29.45
N MET A 792 5.01 -2.89 -29.63
CA MET A 792 5.64 -1.69 -29.09
C MET A 792 5.00 -0.38 -29.59
N ASP A 793 4.53 -0.33 -30.84
CA ASP A 793 3.93 0.87 -31.45
C ASP A 793 2.49 1.16 -30.99
N GLN A 794 1.86 0.20 -30.32
CA GLN A 794 0.53 0.32 -29.71
C GLN A 794 0.60 0.41 -28.18
N ASP A 795 1.80 0.37 -27.60
CA ASP A 795 2.00 0.47 -26.16
C ASP A 795 1.63 1.88 -25.67
N LYS A 796 0.85 1.97 -24.59
CA LYS A 796 0.46 3.24 -23.95
C LYS A 796 1.67 4.05 -23.47
N ARG A 797 2.80 3.38 -23.19
CA ARG A 797 4.08 3.99 -22.81
C ARG A 797 4.79 4.64 -24.00
N ASN A 798 4.33 4.40 -25.24
CA ASN A 798 4.92 4.90 -26.48
C ASN A 798 3.95 5.73 -27.36
N PRO A 799 3.30 6.79 -26.84
CA PRO A 799 2.34 7.56 -27.63
C PRO A 799 2.97 8.25 -28.84
N SER A 800 4.27 8.57 -28.78
CA SER A 800 5.03 9.21 -29.87
C SER A 800 5.61 8.23 -30.89
N ARG A 801 5.36 6.91 -30.74
CA ARG A 801 5.88 5.86 -31.65
C ARG A 801 7.39 5.97 -31.88
N LEU A 802 8.14 6.08 -30.78
CA LEU A 802 9.60 6.12 -30.77
C LEU A 802 10.20 4.83 -31.39
N ASP A 803 11.39 4.94 -31.97
CA ASP A 803 12.19 3.79 -32.40
C ASP A 803 12.60 2.90 -31.21
N PHE A 804 13.11 1.70 -31.48
CA PHE A 804 13.44 0.69 -30.46
C PHE A 804 14.32 1.24 -29.33
N TRP A 805 15.42 1.92 -29.68
CA TRP A 805 16.38 2.38 -28.69
C TRP A 805 15.87 3.61 -27.95
N SER A 806 15.20 4.52 -28.65
CA SER A 806 14.56 5.70 -28.05
C SER A 806 13.45 5.32 -27.09
N PHE A 807 12.65 4.29 -27.41
CA PHE A 807 11.66 3.71 -26.49
C PHE A 807 12.35 3.09 -25.28
N CYS A 808 13.41 2.28 -25.47
CA CYS A 808 14.15 1.69 -24.36
C CYS A 808 14.75 2.73 -23.43
N ASP A 809 15.34 3.80 -23.98
CA ASP A 809 15.88 4.91 -23.20
C ASP A 809 14.78 5.66 -22.42
N SER A 810 13.57 5.79 -22.99
CA SER A 810 12.44 6.43 -22.29
C SER A 810 11.99 5.68 -21.03
N LEU A 811 12.03 4.34 -21.08
CA LEU A 811 11.70 3.47 -19.95
C LEU A 811 12.83 3.38 -18.91
N ASN A 812 14.07 3.71 -19.29
CA ASN A 812 15.26 3.46 -18.47
C ASN A 812 16.09 4.74 -18.24
N ALA A 813 15.40 5.86 -18.03
CA ALA A 813 15.98 7.17 -17.67
C ALA A 813 17.13 7.67 -18.57
N GLY A 814 17.08 7.34 -19.87
CA GLY A 814 18.05 7.74 -20.88
C GLY A 814 19.29 6.85 -21.00
N ASN A 815 19.41 5.79 -20.20
CA ASN A 815 20.63 5.01 -20.06
C ASN A 815 20.55 3.58 -20.62
N CYS A 816 19.48 3.20 -21.32
CA CYS A 816 19.34 1.84 -21.86
C CYS A 816 20.43 1.52 -22.88
N ARG A 817 20.63 2.38 -23.89
CA ARG A 817 21.69 2.21 -24.91
C ARG A 817 23.06 1.99 -24.26
N PHE A 818 23.36 2.81 -23.27
CA PHE A 818 24.62 2.71 -22.54
C PHE A 818 24.72 1.36 -21.79
N ALA A 819 23.70 1.00 -21.00
CA ALA A 819 23.69 -0.23 -20.21
C ALA A 819 23.86 -1.47 -21.08
N VAL A 820 23.10 -1.57 -22.18
CA VAL A 820 23.19 -2.69 -23.10
C VAL A 820 24.58 -2.75 -23.75
N ALA A 821 25.11 -1.63 -24.23
CA ALA A 821 26.44 -1.60 -24.83
C ALA A 821 27.55 -2.01 -23.85
N ASN A 822 27.49 -1.52 -22.61
CA ASN A 822 28.48 -1.83 -21.59
C ASN A 822 28.40 -3.30 -21.15
N THR A 823 27.18 -3.80 -20.97
CA THR A 823 26.92 -5.20 -20.59
C THR A 823 27.41 -6.15 -21.67
N LEU A 824 27.11 -5.90 -22.95
CA LEU A 824 27.61 -6.72 -24.05
C LEU A 824 29.14 -6.67 -24.15
N ARG A 825 29.76 -5.49 -23.96
CA ARG A 825 31.22 -5.36 -23.92
C ARG A 825 31.83 -6.20 -22.81
N ARG A 826 31.26 -6.15 -21.61
CA ARG A 826 31.71 -6.93 -20.45
C ARG A 826 31.51 -8.42 -20.66
N MET A 827 30.35 -8.82 -21.17
CA MET A 827 30.01 -10.22 -21.45
C MET A 827 30.94 -10.84 -22.49
N TYR A 828 31.21 -10.13 -23.59
CA TYR A 828 32.08 -10.62 -24.68
C TYR A 828 33.57 -10.28 -24.50
N SER A 829 33.97 -9.68 -23.38
CA SER A 829 35.36 -9.26 -23.11
C SER A 829 35.98 -8.36 -24.20
N ILE A 830 35.19 -7.43 -24.75
CA ILE A 830 35.62 -6.49 -25.80
C ILE A 830 36.46 -5.35 -25.19
N LYS A 831 37.60 -5.01 -25.81
CA LYS A 831 38.51 -3.96 -25.31
C LYS A 831 37.88 -2.57 -25.41
N GLN A 832 38.10 -1.72 -24.40
CA GLN A 832 37.54 -0.37 -24.27
C GLN A 832 37.83 0.61 -25.44
N GLN A 833 38.79 0.29 -26.32
CA GLN A 833 39.24 1.16 -27.41
C GLN A 833 38.49 0.93 -28.73
N GLU A 834 37.67 -0.12 -28.85
CA GLU A 834 36.77 -0.32 -29.99
C GLU A 834 35.48 0.50 -29.78
N LYS A 835 35.18 1.43 -30.71
CA LYS A 835 34.08 2.40 -30.62
C LYS A 835 32.72 1.72 -30.42
N ASP A 836 31.82 2.46 -29.74
CA ASP A 836 30.41 2.17 -29.44
C ASP A 836 29.64 1.44 -30.57
N THR A 837 29.67 0.12 -30.56
CA THR A 837 28.78 -0.66 -31.41
C THR A 837 27.71 -1.28 -30.54
N LEU A 838 26.54 -0.64 -30.51
CA LEU A 838 25.31 -1.33 -30.17
C LEU A 838 24.91 -2.23 -31.35
N PRO A 839 24.25 -3.37 -31.08
CA PRO A 839 23.61 -4.13 -32.14
C PRO A 839 22.64 -3.21 -32.90
N PRO A 840 22.79 -3.04 -34.23
CA PRO A 840 21.94 -2.14 -34.99
C PRO A 840 20.51 -2.68 -35.02
N MET A 841 19.58 -1.87 -34.53
CA MET A 841 18.14 -2.14 -34.58
C MET A 841 17.53 -1.18 -35.61
N PRO A 842 16.81 -1.66 -36.63
CA PRO A 842 16.30 -0.81 -37.70
C PRO A 842 15.21 0.15 -37.20
N ASN A 843 15.22 1.38 -37.71
CA ASN A 843 14.14 2.37 -37.53
C ASN A 843 12.97 2.12 -38.52
N SER A 844 12.80 0.89 -39.00
CA SER A 844 11.79 0.55 -40.02
C SER A 844 10.36 0.81 -39.53
N THR A 845 9.40 0.81 -40.45
CA THR A 845 7.94 0.89 -40.16
C THR A 845 7.39 -0.31 -39.37
N ASP A 846 8.24 -1.30 -39.13
CA ASP A 846 7.93 -2.55 -38.47
C ASP A 846 8.00 -2.40 -36.94
N THR A 847 7.30 -3.27 -36.20
CA THR A 847 7.15 -3.17 -34.74
C THR A 847 7.99 -4.21 -33.98
N TRP A 848 8.02 -4.09 -32.65
CA TRP A 848 8.78 -4.95 -31.74
C TRP A 848 7.88 -5.56 -30.67
N SER A 849 8.30 -6.68 -30.08
CA SER A 849 7.58 -7.34 -28.98
C SER A 849 7.81 -6.59 -27.67
N VAL A 850 6.75 -6.44 -26.87
CA VAL A 850 6.78 -5.89 -25.50
C VAL A 850 6.00 -6.79 -24.55
N MET A 851 6.10 -6.54 -23.24
CA MET A 851 5.36 -7.24 -22.18
C MET A 851 5.58 -8.76 -22.13
N GLN A 852 6.73 -9.23 -22.62
CA GLN A 852 7.11 -10.65 -22.60
C GLN A 852 6.04 -11.60 -23.18
N SER A 853 5.29 -11.13 -24.18
CA SER A 853 4.18 -11.86 -24.80
C SER A 853 4.59 -12.48 -26.15
N TRP A 854 5.15 -13.69 -26.09
CA TRP A 854 5.70 -14.39 -27.25
C TRP A 854 5.77 -15.92 -27.09
N VAL A 855 5.99 -16.63 -28.20
CA VAL A 855 6.15 -18.10 -28.31
C VAL A 855 7.38 -18.45 -29.15
N LEU A 856 8.16 -19.44 -28.68
CA LEU A 856 9.38 -19.96 -29.32
C LEU A 856 9.43 -21.51 -29.29
N PRO A 857 10.21 -22.14 -30.19
CA PRO A 857 10.60 -23.53 -29.98
C PRO A 857 11.36 -23.68 -28.66
N THR A 858 11.13 -24.75 -27.92
CA THR A 858 11.76 -25.00 -26.60
C THR A 858 13.29 -24.99 -26.69
N ARG A 859 13.85 -25.47 -27.80
CA ARG A 859 15.29 -25.39 -28.07
C ARG A 859 15.78 -23.94 -28.15
N SER A 860 15.11 -23.11 -28.96
CA SER A 860 15.46 -21.70 -29.17
C SER A 860 15.30 -20.90 -27.88
N PHE A 861 14.31 -21.24 -27.05
CA PHE A 861 14.17 -20.68 -25.71
C PHE A 861 15.38 -20.97 -24.82
N LEU A 862 15.91 -22.20 -24.80
CA LEU A 862 17.10 -22.53 -24.02
C LEU A 862 18.35 -21.78 -24.50
N GLU A 863 18.49 -21.57 -25.82
CA GLU A 863 19.55 -20.74 -26.39
C GLU A 863 19.43 -19.28 -25.93
N PHE A 864 18.21 -18.74 -25.89
CA PHE A 864 17.93 -17.40 -25.38
C PHE A 864 18.21 -17.27 -23.87
N VAL A 865 17.83 -18.27 -23.08
CA VAL A 865 18.10 -18.29 -21.63
C VAL A 865 19.61 -18.33 -21.35
N MET A 866 20.37 -19.12 -22.12
CA MET A 866 21.84 -19.17 -22.02
C MET A 866 22.48 -17.81 -22.31
N PHE A 867 22.05 -17.12 -23.37
CA PHE A 867 22.50 -15.75 -23.64
C PHE A 867 22.12 -14.80 -22.49
N SER A 868 20.84 -14.81 -22.09
CA SER A 868 20.34 -13.82 -21.14
C SER A 868 20.86 -14.01 -19.71
N ARG A 869 21.19 -15.22 -19.27
CA ARG A 869 21.85 -15.42 -17.96
C ARG A 869 23.24 -14.81 -17.90
N MET A 870 24.03 -14.93 -18.98
CA MET A 870 25.36 -14.32 -19.06
C MET A 870 25.24 -12.79 -19.14
N PHE A 871 24.25 -12.30 -19.88
CA PHE A 871 23.94 -10.88 -19.94
C PHE A 871 23.55 -10.32 -18.57
N VAL A 872 22.65 -10.99 -17.85
CA VAL A 872 22.21 -10.57 -16.51
C VAL A 872 23.35 -10.60 -15.50
N ASP A 873 24.25 -11.60 -15.55
CA ASP A 873 25.44 -11.62 -14.69
C ASP A 873 26.35 -10.43 -14.93
N ALA A 874 26.65 -10.11 -16.20
CA ALA A 874 27.46 -8.95 -16.56
C ALA A 874 26.81 -7.63 -16.13
N LEU A 875 25.49 -7.52 -16.29
CA LEU A 875 24.70 -6.34 -15.92
C LEU A 875 24.70 -6.12 -14.40
N ASP A 876 24.43 -7.19 -13.65
CA ASP A 876 24.36 -7.14 -12.19
C ASP A 876 25.74 -6.90 -11.56
N ALA A 877 26.81 -7.41 -12.17
CA ALA A 877 28.18 -7.14 -11.72
C ALA A 877 28.63 -5.67 -11.89
N ASP A 878 27.94 -4.87 -12.72
CA ASP A 878 28.21 -3.43 -12.87
C ASP A 878 27.45 -2.59 -11.83
N MET A 879 26.29 -3.04 -11.38
CA MET A 879 25.32 -2.19 -10.68
C MET A 879 24.95 -2.65 -9.27
N TYR A 880 25.24 -3.90 -8.91
CA TYR A 880 24.80 -4.48 -7.64
C TYR A 880 25.26 -3.70 -6.41
N GLU A 881 26.53 -3.31 -6.31
CA GLU A 881 27.05 -2.68 -5.08
C GLU A 881 26.31 -1.37 -4.76
N GLU A 882 26.06 -0.54 -5.78
CA GLU A 882 25.33 0.72 -5.64
C GLU A 882 23.83 0.48 -5.39
N HIS A 883 23.21 -0.42 -6.16
CA HIS A 883 21.78 -0.70 -6.09
C HIS A 883 21.39 -1.44 -4.80
N HIS A 884 22.15 -2.45 -4.39
CA HIS A 884 21.89 -3.21 -3.17
C HIS A 884 22.17 -2.37 -1.92
N GLY A 885 23.22 -1.54 -1.93
CA GLY A 885 23.58 -0.70 -0.78
C GLY A 885 22.66 0.51 -0.59
N THR A 886 22.22 1.14 -1.68
CA THR A 886 21.50 2.43 -1.61
C THR A 886 20.08 2.39 -2.18
N GLY A 887 19.71 1.36 -2.92
CA GLY A 887 18.45 1.26 -3.68
C GLY A 887 18.45 2.03 -4.99
N HIS A 888 19.57 2.65 -5.39
CA HIS A 888 19.64 3.50 -6.57
C HIS A 888 20.05 2.75 -7.82
N CYS A 889 19.47 3.18 -8.93
CA CYS A 889 19.56 2.54 -10.21
C CYS A 889 19.77 3.62 -11.27
N TYR A 890 20.86 3.62 -12.02
CA TYR A 890 21.04 4.64 -13.07
C TYR A 890 20.06 4.47 -14.25
N LEU A 891 19.34 3.35 -14.31
CA LEU A 891 18.22 3.12 -15.24
C LEU A 891 16.89 3.68 -14.71
N SER A 892 16.88 4.29 -13.53
CA SER A 892 15.70 4.92 -12.93
C SER A 892 16.02 6.31 -12.38
N VAL A 893 14.99 7.13 -12.19
CA VAL A 893 15.13 8.48 -11.61
C VAL A 893 15.06 8.47 -10.09
N HIS A 894 14.47 7.42 -9.53
CA HIS A 894 14.26 7.24 -8.10
C HIS A 894 14.81 5.88 -7.67
N LYS A 895 14.78 5.60 -6.37
CA LYS A 895 15.02 4.24 -5.88
C LYS A 895 13.98 3.32 -6.50
N ASP A 896 14.44 2.22 -7.07
CA ASP A 896 13.60 1.39 -7.93
C ASP A 896 13.94 -0.09 -7.73
N PRO A 897 13.09 -0.85 -7.02
CA PRO A 897 13.34 -2.27 -6.79
C PRO A 897 13.34 -3.09 -8.10
N HIS A 898 12.77 -2.54 -9.18
CA HIS A 898 12.64 -3.18 -10.48
C HIS A 898 13.69 -2.70 -11.50
N CYS A 899 14.86 -2.26 -11.01
CA CYS A 899 15.89 -1.55 -11.76
C CYS A 899 16.19 -2.04 -13.19
N TYR A 900 16.42 -3.35 -13.41
CA TYR A 900 16.74 -3.88 -14.75
C TYR A 900 15.56 -4.50 -15.49
N SER A 901 14.42 -4.73 -14.81
CA SER A 901 13.27 -5.48 -15.36
C SER A 901 12.76 -4.92 -16.70
N ARG A 902 12.66 -3.59 -16.81
CA ARG A 902 12.23 -2.87 -18.03
C ARG A 902 13.19 -3.04 -19.20
N LEU A 903 14.50 -3.11 -18.93
CA LEU A 903 15.50 -3.39 -19.94
C LEU A 903 15.39 -4.85 -20.40
N LEU A 904 15.22 -5.78 -19.45
CA LEU A 904 15.09 -7.21 -19.74
C LEU A 904 13.83 -7.55 -20.55
N GLU A 905 12.74 -6.77 -20.38
CA GLU A 905 11.52 -6.85 -21.21
C GLU A 905 11.84 -6.82 -22.71
N LEU A 906 12.82 -6.00 -23.13
CA LEU A 906 13.15 -5.77 -24.54
C LEU A 906 14.25 -6.70 -25.07
N LEU A 907 14.91 -7.48 -24.20
CA LEU A 907 16.11 -8.25 -24.53
C LEU A 907 15.86 -9.34 -25.59
N VAL A 908 14.67 -9.94 -25.60
CA VAL A 908 14.28 -10.97 -26.59
C VAL A 908 14.34 -10.45 -28.02
N ASN A 909 14.00 -9.17 -28.24
CA ASN A 909 14.03 -8.56 -29.56
C ASN A 909 15.45 -8.48 -30.12
N ILE A 910 16.42 -8.08 -29.27
CA ILE A 910 17.83 -8.00 -29.64
C ILE A 910 18.32 -9.41 -30.00
N TRP A 911 18.06 -10.39 -29.14
CA TRP A 911 18.49 -11.77 -29.39
C TRP A 911 17.87 -12.35 -30.67
N ALA A 912 16.54 -12.27 -30.84
CA ALA A 912 15.84 -12.84 -31.98
C ALA A 912 16.26 -12.19 -33.31
N TYR A 913 16.45 -10.87 -33.32
CA TYR A 913 16.89 -10.14 -34.50
C TYR A 913 18.31 -10.55 -34.91
N HIS A 914 19.26 -10.56 -33.97
CA HIS A 914 20.68 -10.79 -34.28
C HIS A 914 21.07 -12.27 -34.39
N SER A 915 20.29 -13.20 -33.84
CA SER A 915 20.46 -14.66 -34.03
C SER A 915 19.79 -15.21 -35.29
N ALA A 916 19.26 -14.33 -36.16
CA ALA A 916 18.59 -14.68 -37.42
C ALA A 916 17.32 -15.54 -37.26
N ARG A 917 16.55 -15.35 -36.19
CA ARG A 917 15.23 -15.96 -36.03
C ARG A 917 14.17 -15.20 -36.83
N ARG A 918 13.22 -15.92 -37.43
CA ARG A 918 12.04 -15.26 -38.03
C ARG A 918 11.23 -14.63 -36.91
N MET A 919 10.72 -13.43 -37.14
CA MET A 919 9.83 -12.75 -36.19
C MET A 919 8.48 -12.59 -36.87
N VAL A 920 7.43 -13.11 -36.24
CA VAL A 920 6.09 -13.14 -36.81
C VAL A 920 5.13 -12.48 -35.82
N TYR A 921 4.54 -11.38 -36.26
CA TYR A 921 3.44 -10.76 -35.53
C TYR A 921 2.17 -11.58 -35.73
N VAL A 922 1.46 -11.85 -34.65
CA VAL A 922 0.15 -12.48 -34.63
C VAL A 922 -0.86 -11.46 -34.14
N ASP A 923 -1.90 -11.20 -34.94
CA ASP A 923 -3.01 -10.38 -34.50
C ASP A 923 -3.79 -11.12 -33.40
N PRO A 924 -3.91 -10.55 -32.19
CA PRO A 924 -4.47 -11.26 -31.04
C PRO A 924 -5.97 -11.56 -31.19
N HIS A 925 -6.70 -10.84 -32.04
CA HIS A 925 -8.14 -11.05 -32.21
C HIS A 925 -8.46 -12.03 -33.35
N THR A 926 -7.81 -11.85 -34.51
CA THR A 926 -8.09 -12.58 -35.74
C THR A 926 -7.18 -13.79 -35.95
N GLY A 927 -5.97 -13.79 -35.37
CA GLY A 927 -4.94 -14.79 -35.62
C GLY A 927 -4.17 -14.59 -36.93
N SER A 928 -4.37 -13.47 -37.64
CA SER A 928 -3.61 -13.18 -38.86
C SER A 928 -2.12 -13.02 -38.56
N MET A 929 -1.27 -13.64 -39.37
CA MET A 929 0.18 -13.67 -39.15
C MET A 929 0.94 -12.90 -40.24
N HIS A 930 1.87 -12.04 -39.81
CA HIS A 930 2.72 -11.26 -40.68
C HIS A 930 4.18 -11.35 -40.24
N GLU A 931 5.09 -11.71 -41.15
CA GLU A 931 6.53 -11.68 -40.85
C GLU A 931 7.01 -10.23 -40.76
N VAL A 932 7.62 -9.88 -39.63
CA VAL A 932 8.11 -8.54 -39.30
C VAL A 932 9.64 -8.56 -39.37
N HIS A 933 10.23 -7.49 -39.91
CA HIS A 933 11.65 -7.40 -40.20
C HIS A 933 12.11 -8.59 -41.04
N GLN A 934 11.70 -8.75 -42.29
CA GLN A 934 11.98 -9.99 -43.06
C GLN A 934 13.46 -10.41 -43.07
N LEU A 935 13.77 -11.71 -42.94
CA LEU A 935 15.16 -12.20 -42.89
C LEU A 935 16.03 -11.77 -44.09
N THR A 936 15.41 -11.60 -45.26
CA THR A 936 16.10 -11.15 -46.49
C THR A 936 16.66 -9.73 -46.37
N THR A 937 15.97 -8.84 -45.65
CA THR A 937 16.37 -7.43 -45.48
C THR A 937 17.41 -7.25 -44.38
N ARG A 938 17.53 -8.21 -43.46
CA ARG A 938 18.50 -8.18 -42.34
C ARG A 938 19.92 -8.62 -42.71
N ARG A 939 20.15 -9.11 -43.95
CA ARG A 939 21.47 -9.59 -44.38
C ARG A 939 22.53 -8.50 -44.21
N HIS A 940 23.67 -8.84 -43.64
CA HIS A 940 24.79 -7.94 -43.28
C HIS A 940 24.51 -6.93 -42.14
N GLN A 941 23.31 -6.88 -41.57
CA GLN A 941 22.97 -6.03 -40.41
C GLN A 941 22.99 -6.84 -39.10
N MET A 942 22.73 -8.15 -39.17
CA MET A 942 22.69 -9.05 -38.02
C MET A 942 24.09 -9.37 -37.45
N TRP A 943 24.14 -9.65 -36.15
CA TRP A 943 25.36 -10.01 -35.43
C TRP A 943 25.44 -11.52 -35.20
N VAL A 944 25.16 -12.30 -36.24
CA VAL A 944 24.95 -13.76 -36.16
C VAL A 944 26.12 -14.48 -35.49
N ARG A 945 27.36 -14.03 -35.73
CA ARG A 945 28.56 -14.63 -35.11
C ARG A 945 28.52 -14.55 -33.58
N TRP A 946 28.17 -13.39 -33.03
CA TRP A 946 28.14 -13.13 -31.59
C TRP A 946 26.97 -13.84 -30.88
N PHE A 947 25.86 -14.02 -31.60
CA PHE A 947 24.64 -14.67 -31.09
C PHE A 947 24.50 -16.13 -31.56
N SER A 948 25.58 -16.73 -32.10
CA SER A 948 25.55 -18.12 -32.55
C SER A 948 25.52 -19.07 -31.35
N TYR A 949 24.82 -20.19 -31.48
CA TYR A 949 24.77 -21.23 -30.44
C TYR A 949 26.17 -21.64 -30.00
N GLN A 950 27.08 -21.87 -30.95
CA GLN A 950 28.44 -22.30 -30.65
C GLN A 950 29.18 -21.27 -29.78
N THR A 951 29.18 -19.99 -30.18
CA THR A 951 29.85 -18.93 -29.41
C THR A 951 29.26 -18.77 -28.02
N LEU A 952 27.93 -18.77 -27.89
CA LEU A 952 27.28 -18.65 -26.58
C LEU A 952 27.56 -19.87 -25.70
N LYS A 953 27.62 -21.07 -26.30
CA LYS A 953 27.89 -22.31 -25.59
C LYS A 953 29.32 -22.39 -25.08
N ASP A 954 30.29 -22.01 -25.92
CA ASP A 954 31.71 -21.96 -25.55
C ASP A 954 31.91 -20.98 -24.37
N MET A 955 31.34 -19.78 -24.45
CA MET A 955 31.42 -18.78 -23.38
C MET A 955 30.79 -19.26 -22.07
N ASP A 956 29.64 -19.95 -22.16
CA ASP A 956 28.95 -20.47 -20.99
C ASP A 956 29.71 -21.64 -20.32
N GLU A 957 30.46 -22.42 -21.11
CA GLU A 957 31.38 -23.44 -20.59
C GLU A 957 32.64 -22.84 -19.97
N ASP A 958 33.22 -21.80 -20.59
CA ASP A 958 34.38 -21.08 -20.06
C ASP A 958 34.07 -20.46 -18.67
N LEU A 959 32.89 -19.83 -18.53
CA LEU A 959 32.41 -19.31 -17.25
C LEU A 959 32.23 -20.42 -16.21
N ALA A 960 31.85 -21.63 -16.65
CA ALA A 960 31.68 -22.78 -15.77
C ALA A 960 32.98 -23.37 -15.27
N GLU A 961 34.00 -23.40 -16.14
CA GLU A 961 35.35 -23.75 -15.76
C GLU A 961 35.93 -22.74 -14.75
N GLU A 962 35.73 -21.44 -14.99
CA GLU A 962 36.22 -20.37 -14.10
C GLU A 962 35.56 -20.41 -12.72
N ALA A 963 34.22 -20.55 -12.66
CA ALA A 963 33.49 -20.62 -11.39
C ALA A 963 33.84 -21.86 -10.55
N ASP A 964 34.29 -22.93 -11.19
CA ASP A 964 34.72 -24.16 -10.56
C ASP A 964 36.17 -24.12 -10.03
N SER A 965 36.92 -23.04 -10.33
CA SER A 965 38.28 -22.82 -9.85
C SER A 965 38.33 -22.23 -8.43
N ASP A 966 39.39 -22.55 -7.66
CA ASP A 966 39.53 -22.14 -6.24
C ASP A 966 39.82 -20.62 -6.04
N GLN A 967 39.93 -19.83 -7.10
CA GLN A 967 40.26 -18.39 -7.04
C GLN A 967 39.02 -17.52 -7.28
N GLN A 968 38.16 -17.39 -6.26
CA GLN A 968 37.02 -16.46 -6.33
C GLN A 968 37.47 -15.01 -6.14
N SER A 969 37.78 -14.31 -7.25
CA SER A 969 38.13 -12.88 -7.24
C SER A 969 36.97 -11.94 -7.61
N ARG A 970 35.93 -12.47 -8.24
CA ARG A 970 34.76 -11.72 -8.78
C ARG A 970 33.47 -12.15 -8.10
N ARG A 971 32.46 -11.25 -8.07
CA ARG A 971 31.07 -11.56 -7.70
C ARG A 971 30.31 -12.15 -8.89
N TRP A 972 29.57 -13.22 -8.64
CA TRP A 972 28.88 -14.02 -9.64
C TRP A 972 27.39 -14.17 -9.29
N LEU A 973 26.52 -13.82 -10.23
CA LEU A 973 25.09 -14.12 -10.18
C LEU A 973 24.78 -15.39 -11.00
N TRP A 974 25.52 -15.59 -12.08
CA TRP A 974 25.67 -16.88 -12.75
C TRP A 974 26.50 -17.81 -11.85
N PRO A 975 26.21 -19.11 -11.64
CA PRO A 975 25.16 -19.92 -12.25
C PRO A 975 23.86 -19.94 -11.41
N ALA A 976 23.69 -19.08 -10.41
CA ALA A 976 22.49 -19.08 -9.56
C ALA A 976 21.19 -18.78 -10.32
N THR A 977 21.29 -18.27 -11.55
CA THR A 977 20.20 -18.03 -12.50
C THR A 977 19.75 -19.28 -13.28
N GLY A 978 20.32 -20.46 -13.05
CA GLY A 978 19.80 -21.71 -13.62
C GLY A 978 20.87 -22.77 -13.91
N GLU A 979 20.44 -23.94 -14.39
CA GLU A 979 21.32 -25.09 -14.60
C GLU A 979 22.32 -24.89 -15.75
N VAL A 980 23.60 -25.18 -15.47
CA VAL A 980 24.71 -25.09 -16.42
C VAL A 980 25.24 -26.49 -16.67
N TYR A 981 25.37 -26.86 -17.94
CA TYR A 981 25.93 -28.15 -18.35
C TYR A 981 27.31 -27.94 -18.97
N TRP A 982 28.35 -28.46 -18.32
CA TRP A 982 29.69 -28.52 -18.87
C TRP A 982 30.40 -29.82 -18.43
N GLN A 983 31.49 -30.16 -19.11
CA GLN A 983 32.16 -31.46 -18.93
C GLN A 983 32.66 -31.70 -17.49
N GLY A 984 33.21 -30.68 -16.83
CA GLY A 984 33.70 -30.81 -15.46
C GLY A 984 32.61 -31.04 -14.42
N VAL A 985 31.40 -30.50 -14.59
CA VAL A 985 30.23 -30.86 -13.76
C VAL A 985 29.90 -32.35 -13.90
N LEU A 986 29.92 -32.88 -15.13
CA LEU A 986 29.68 -34.31 -15.36
C LEU A 986 30.79 -35.18 -14.73
N GLU A 987 32.05 -34.74 -14.79
CA GLU A 987 33.17 -35.43 -14.16
C GLU A 987 33.12 -35.37 -12.63
N LYS A 988 32.76 -34.22 -12.04
CA LYS A 988 32.52 -34.05 -10.60
C LYS A 988 31.36 -34.93 -10.13
N GLU A 989 30.25 -34.96 -10.87
CA GLU A 989 29.14 -35.88 -10.57
C GLU A 989 29.59 -37.34 -10.62
N LYS A 990 30.33 -37.75 -11.66
CA LYS A 990 30.89 -39.11 -11.78
C LYS A 990 31.82 -39.44 -10.61
N ASN A 991 32.71 -38.52 -10.23
CA ASN A 991 33.65 -38.69 -9.12
C ASN A 991 32.94 -38.76 -7.76
N SER A 992 31.95 -37.90 -7.52
CA SER A 992 31.11 -37.93 -6.32
C SER A 992 30.31 -39.24 -6.23
N ARG A 993 29.72 -39.70 -7.33
CA ARG A 993 29.07 -41.02 -7.42
C ARG A 993 30.06 -42.16 -7.13
N HIS A 994 31.30 -42.07 -7.63
CA HIS A 994 32.35 -43.06 -7.36
C HIS A 994 32.71 -43.10 -5.86
N GLN A 995 32.96 -41.94 -5.25
CA GLN A 995 33.23 -41.82 -3.81
C GLN A 995 32.06 -42.31 -2.96
N GLN A 996 30.82 -42.05 -3.37
CA GLN A 996 29.63 -42.52 -2.66
C GLN A 996 29.48 -44.05 -2.78
N LYS A 997 29.77 -44.63 -3.94
CA LYS A 997 29.83 -46.09 -4.14
C LYS A 997 30.93 -46.71 -3.26
N GLU A 998 32.11 -46.10 -3.17
CA GLU A 998 33.19 -46.56 -2.30
C GLU A 998 32.82 -46.47 -0.81
N LYS A 999 32.24 -45.35 -0.37
CA LYS A 999 31.69 -45.20 0.99
C LYS A 999 30.64 -46.27 1.30
N ARG A 1000 29.72 -46.55 0.37
CA ARG A 1000 28.73 -47.63 0.53
C ARG A 1000 29.39 -49.01 0.61
N LYS A 1001 30.43 -49.28 -0.19
CA LYS A 1001 31.22 -50.52 -0.11
C LYS A 1001 31.95 -50.63 1.23
N GLN A 1002 32.52 -49.54 1.74
CA GLN A 1002 33.22 -49.50 3.03
C GLN A 1002 32.24 -49.71 4.19
N GLN A 1003 31.09 -49.02 4.19
CA GLN A 1003 30.03 -49.22 5.18
C GLN A 1003 29.46 -50.65 5.15
N SER A 1004 29.35 -51.25 3.96
CA SER A 1004 28.94 -52.66 3.83
C SER A 1004 30.00 -53.62 4.39
N LYS A 1005 31.28 -53.38 4.11
CA LYS A 1005 32.40 -54.15 4.70
C LYS A 1005 32.44 -54.01 6.22
N GLU A 1006 32.30 -52.80 6.76
CA GLU A 1006 32.23 -52.53 8.20
C GLU A 1006 31.00 -53.18 8.85
N LYS A 1007 29.85 -53.18 8.17
CA LYS A 1007 28.64 -53.88 8.61
C LYS A 1007 28.86 -55.40 8.66
N ILE A 1008 29.50 -55.98 7.64
CA ILE A 1008 29.87 -57.40 7.60
C ILE A 1008 30.88 -57.73 8.71
N GLU A 1009 31.89 -56.88 8.94
CA GLU A 1009 32.83 -57.06 10.05
C GLU A 1009 32.14 -56.96 11.42
N ARG A 1010 31.21 -56.02 11.62
CA ARG A 1010 30.39 -55.94 12.84
C ARG A 1010 29.58 -57.22 13.06
N ILE A 1011 29.00 -57.80 12.01
CA ILE A 1011 28.25 -59.06 12.10
C ILE A 1011 29.19 -60.23 12.42
N LYS A 1012 30.36 -60.32 11.77
CA LYS A 1012 31.38 -61.34 12.08
C LYS A 1012 31.92 -61.23 13.51
N ARG A 1013 32.07 -60.02 14.05
CA ARG A 1013 32.47 -59.79 15.45
C ARG A 1013 31.34 -60.10 16.44
N ARG A 1014 30.07 -59.88 16.08
CA ARG A 1014 28.88 -60.26 16.89
C ARG A 1014 28.66 -61.77 16.97
N ALA A 1015 29.07 -62.55 15.97
CA ALA A 1015 28.93 -64.01 15.96
C ALA A 1015 29.73 -64.74 17.07
N ARG A 1016 30.57 -64.04 17.85
CA ARG A 1016 31.29 -64.58 19.02
C ARG A 1016 30.68 -64.21 20.39
N GLN A 1017 29.48 -63.62 20.45
CA GLN A 1017 28.78 -63.42 21.73
C GLN A 1017 27.91 -64.64 22.07
N LYS A 1018 28.27 -65.37 23.13
CA LYS A 1018 27.48 -66.48 23.71
C LYS A 1018 26.10 -65.96 24.16
N ALA A 1019 25.03 -66.64 23.75
CA ALA A 1019 23.66 -66.33 24.16
C ALA A 1019 23.45 -66.60 25.66
N LEU A 1020 22.91 -65.62 26.39
CA LEU A 1020 22.50 -65.74 27.79
C LEU A 1020 20.98 -65.90 27.88
N GLY A 1021 20.55 -67.05 28.42
CA GLY A 1021 19.36 -67.23 29.27
C GLY A 1021 17.95 -67.13 28.66
N LYS A 1022 17.26 -68.27 28.54
CA LYS A 1022 15.79 -68.34 28.37
C LYS A 1022 15.08 -67.77 29.61
N PHE A 1023 14.21 -66.79 29.42
CA PHE A 1023 13.25 -66.36 30.44
C PHE A 1023 12.01 -67.27 30.40
N ILE A 1024 11.70 -67.92 31.52
CA ILE A 1024 10.57 -68.85 31.71
C ILE A 1024 9.40 -68.04 32.30
N LYS A 1025 8.22 -68.10 31.67
CA LYS A 1025 6.96 -67.55 32.22
C LYS A 1025 6.47 -68.40 33.40
N PRO A 1026 6.01 -67.81 34.52
CA PRO A 1026 5.25 -68.55 35.53
C PRO A 1026 3.82 -68.87 35.02
N PRO A 1027 3.21 -69.99 35.49
CA PRO A 1027 1.92 -70.50 35.01
C PRO A 1027 0.70 -69.72 35.55
N PRO A 1028 -0.46 -69.84 34.89
CA PRO A 1028 -1.70 -69.14 35.25
C PRO A 1028 -2.48 -69.86 36.36
N GLU A 1029 -3.12 -69.10 37.25
CA GLU A 1029 -4.15 -69.60 38.17
C GLU A 1029 -5.51 -69.65 37.44
N GLU A 1030 -6.05 -70.85 37.33
CA GLU A 1030 -7.41 -71.17 36.91
C GLU A 1030 -8.37 -70.93 38.10
N ASP A 1031 -9.53 -70.31 37.88
CA ASP A 1031 -10.77 -71.08 37.85
C ASP A 1031 -12.03 -70.21 37.64
N LEU A 1032 -12.82 -70.66 36.67
CA LEU A 1032 -14.27 -70.89 36.72
C LEU A 1032 -15.20 -69.71 37.03
N GLY A 1033 -16.01 -69.36 36.02
CA GLY A 1033 -17.30 -68.71 36.27
C GLY A 1033 -17.93 -67.99 35.10
N VAL A 1034 -18.40 -68.77 34.10
CA VAL A 1034 -19.78 -68.72 33.59
C VAL A 1034 -20.46 -67.34 33.54
N GLU A 1035 -20.64 -66.75 32.35
CA GLU A 1035 -21.89 -66.78 31.56
C GLU A 1035 -21.91 -65.66 30.50
N LEU A 1036 -21.96 -66.05 29.22
CA LEU A 1036 -22.34 -65.18 28.11
C LEU A 1036 -23.74 -65.58 27.69
N ASN A 1037 -24.71 -64.67 27.80
CA ASN A 1037 -25.78 -64.51 26.82
C ASN A 1037 -26.52 -63.19 27.04
N SER A 1038 -26.23 -62.19 26.21
CA SER A 1038 -27.10 -61.84 25.07
C SER A 1038 -26.75 -60.43 24.57
N THR A 1039 -26.39 -60.39 23.30
CA THR A 1039 -26.61 -59.33 22.29
C THR A 1039 -27.33 -58.05 22.73
N ARG A 1040 -26.69 -56.89 22.51
CA ARG A 1040 -27.02 -55.85 21.50
C ARG A 1040 -26.31 -54.52 21.82
N THR A 1041 -25.32 -54.17 21.01
CA THR A 1041 -25.35 -53.09 19.99
C THR A 1041 -25.39 -51.66 20.56
N ASN A 1042 -24.21 -51.04 20.64
CA ASN A 1042 -23.78 -49.97 19.74
C ASN A 1042 -22.31 -50.16 19.39
#